data_AF-A0A9P5F1R2-F1
#
_entry.id   AF-A0A9P5F1R2-F1
#
_cell.length_a   1.000
_cell.length_b   1.000
_cell.length_c   1.000
_cell.angle_alpha   90.00
_cell.angle_beta   90.00
_cell.angle_gamma   90.00
#
_symmetry.space_group_name_H-M   'P 1'
#
loop_
_entity.id
_entity.type
_entity.pdbx_description
1 polymer ?
#
loop_
_entity_poly.entity_id
_entity_poly.type
_entity_poly.pdbx_seq_one_letter_code
_entity_poly.pdbx_strand_id
1 'polypeptide(L)'
;MGISRRPKDKSARTGPAGPSGAAGGGGKPKKATYEVTKKKEIGVSDLTLLSKVSNEAINENLKKRFEGAEIYTYIGHVLVSVNPFRDLGIYTDQVLDSYKGKNRLEMPPHVFAIAESAYYNMKAYQDNQCVIISGESGAGKTEAAKRIMQYIANVSGGESGDIKKVKDMVLATNPLLESFGNAKTLRNNNSSRFGKYLQIHFNAQGEPVGADITNYLLEKSRVVGQITNERNFHIFYQFTKGASQNYRQQFGIQTPETYVYTSRSKCLEVDGIDDLAEYNDTLQAMKIIGLSQAEQDEIHRMLAAILWAGNIQFHEGQDGYAAVSDQSVVDFLAYLLEVTPDQLIKAITIRILTPRNGEVIESPTNVSQAVATRDALSKAIYNNLFDWIVERVNKSLKAKEATINNIGILDIYGFEIFEKNSFEQLCINYVNEKLQQIFIQLTLKAEQDEYAREQIQWTPIKYFDNKIVCDLIEAVRPPGILSAMKDATKTAHADPAASDRTFMQSINGMSNPHLTPRQGSFIIKHYAGDVAYTVDGITDKNKDLLLKGLLNLFGTSGNKFVHTLFPHQVDQDNRKQPPSAGDRIRASANALVETLMKCQPSYIRTIKPNENKSYSEYNVPNVLHQIKYLGLQENVRIRRAGFAYRQTFEKFVDRFFLLSPATSYAGEYTWQGSYQQAVQQILKDTSIPKEEWQMGTTKAFIKSPETLFALEHMRDRYWHNMATRIQRMWRAYLAYRAESATRIQRFWRKKRTGAEFLQLRDQGHRVLQNRKERRRYSLLGSRRFLGDYLGINAAAGPGSQIRNAIGIGSNERAVFSCRGEILEAKFGRSSKPSPRILVVTNSKFYIVAQMLVNHQPQISVERSMPLGAIKFIGTSTARDDWFSLGVGSPQEADPLLNCVLKTEMFTQMQQVMPGGFSLKIGEVIEYAKKPGKMQTVKVLKDSQQPVDYYKSGAVHTQPGEPPSSVSKPTPKGKPVPPKPITRGKLIKPGGPNGRPSRTTGSRPQPRPGASSAKKGPSITPQIPAAASSVVSNSSNSSVSSAKTGPFGRQQQAASAAIPTHTKPAAATRMPPPPPPAAPPAPGRIMAKVLYDFAGQRENELTIRAGDLIEIVQKENNGWWLAKHTGGQAWVPAAYVEEQAPAPVVAPRPPPPPPNGAAARGKPTPPQPPVKRPAAGRKPAPTPARDSGLSLNGSNGSDSRSNTPTPSLGNSLADALLARKNAMAKKDEDDDW
;
A
#
# COMPACT_ATOMS: atom_id res chain seq x y z
N MET A 1 -55.61 -4.55 -9.71
CA MET A 1 -55.69 -6.02 -9.66
C MET A 1 -54.84 -6.60 -10.77
N GLY A 2 -54.02 -7.62 -10.49
CA GLY A 2 -53.16 -8.29 -11.47
C GLY A 2 -52.83 -9.70 -10.98
N ILE A 3 -52.94 -10.69 -11.86
CA ILE A 3 -52.95 -12.11 -11.49
C ILE A 3 -51.51 -12.67 -11.54
N SER A 4 -51.13 -13.44 -10.52
CA SER A 4 -49.87 -14.17 -10.46
C SER A 4 -50.03 -15.62 -10.93
N ARG A 5 -48.97 -16.21 -11.49
CA ARG A 5 -48.84 -17.66 -11.72
C ARG A 5 -47.46 -18.14 -11.24
N ARG A 6 -47.45 -19.32 -10.61
CA ARG A 6 -46.29 -20.05 -10.07
C ARG A 6 -45.23 -20.37 -11.13
N PRO A 7 -44.02 -20.73 -10.69
CA PRO A 7 -43.58 -22.12 -10.87
C PRO A 7 -43.27 -22.85 -9.54
N LYS A 8 -42.87 -24.13 -9.65
CA LYS A 8 -42.42 -25.03 -8.56
C LYS A 8 -40.99 -25.50 -8.84
N ASP A 9 -40.26 -25.88 -7.80
CA ASP A 9 -39.04 -26.67 -7.90
C ASP A 9 -39.23 -28.07 -8.48
N LYS A 10 -38.13 -28.63 -9.00
CA LYS A 10 -37.70 -30.01 -8.74
C LYS A 10 -36.25 -30.24 -9.17
N SER A 11 -35.47 -30.87 -8.30
CA SER A 11 -34.13 -31.41 -8.60
C SER A 11 -34.01 -32.83 -8.00
N ALA A 12 -33.36 -33.75 -8.72
CA ALA A 12 -33.06 -35.11 -8.23
C ALA A 12 -32.08 -35.88 -9.14
N ARG A 13 -30.97 -36.37 -8.53
CA ARG A 13 -30.18 -37.58 -8.92
C ARG A 13 -29.49 -37.54 -10.33
N THR A 14 -28.41 -38.27 -10.65
CA THR A 14 -27.56 -39.27 -9.95
C THR A 14 -26.12 -39.25 -10.55
N GLY A 15 -25.12 -39.90 -9.92
CA GLY A 15 -23.76 -40.13 -10.50
C GLY A 15 -23.67 -41.41 -11.37
N PRO A 16 -22.51 -42.10 -11.51
CA PRO A 16 -21.17 -41.85 -10.94
C PRO A 16 -19.93 -42.10 -11.89
N ALA A 17 -18.71 -41.90 -11.35
CA ALA A 17 -17.40 -42.57 -11.63
C ALA A 17 -16.86 -42.87 -13.07
N GLY A 18 -15.57 -42.54 -13.31
CA GLY A 18 -14.74 -43.01 -14.44
C GLY A 18 -13.30 -42.41 -14.44
N PRO A 19 -12.21 -43.15 -14.79
CA PRO A 19 -10.82 -42.72 -14.52
C PRO A 19 -9.92 -42.44 -15.76
N SER A 20 -8.65 -42.13 -15.48
CA SER A 20 -7.44 -42.09 -16.36
C SER A 20 -7.15 -40.82 -17.17
N GLY A 21 -5.86 -40.64 -17.54
CA GLY A 21 -5.42 -39.60 -18.49
C GLY A 21 -4.19 -38.77 -18.09
N ALA A 22 -3.00 -39.37 -18.00
CA ALA A 22 -1.75 -38.60 -17.92
C ALA A 22 -1.28 -38.19 -19.33
N ALA A 23 -1.09 -36.90 -19.58
CA ALA A 23 -0.58 -36.37 -20.84
C ALA A 23 0.31 -35.15 -20.62
N GLY A 24 1.56 -35.21 -21.09
CA GLY A 24 2.47 -34.07 -21.07
C GLY A 24 2.12 -33.04 -22.15
N GLY A 25 2.20 -31.76 -21.82
CA GLY A 25 2.00 -30.67 -22.77
C GLY A 25 2.68 -29.39 -22.28
N GLY A 26 3.43 -28.73 -23.17
CA GLY A 26 4.10 -27.46 -22.86
C GLY A 26 3.10 -26.42 -22.37
N GLY A 27 3.43 -25.75 -21.26
CA GLY A 27 2.50 -24.88 -20.54
C GLY A 27 2.04 -23.69 -21.38
N LYS A 28 0.80 -23.75 -21.90
CA LYS A 28 0.08 -22.55 -22.33
C LYS A 28 -0.23 -21.71 -21.08
N PRO A 29 -0.07 -20.38 -21.11
CA PRO A 29 -0.40 -19.54 -19.96
C PRO A 29 -1.88 -19.76 -19.56
N LYS A 30 -2.11 -20.03 -18.27
CA LYS A 30 -3.45 -20.33 -17.76
C LYS A 30 -4.38 -19.14 -18.02
N LYS A 31 -5.62 -19.41 -18.46
CA LYS A 31 -6.63 -18.35 -18.64
C LYS A 31 -6.80 -17.57 -17.33
N ALA A 32 -6.74 -16.25 -17.42
CA ALA A 32 -6.86 -15.36 -16.27
C ALA A 32 -8.28 -15.38 -15.68
N THR A 33 -8.51 -16.25 -14.70
CA THR A 33 -9.74 -16.30 -13.91
C THR A 33 -9.86 -15.06 -13.02
N TYR A 34 -11.02 -14.40 -13.07
CA TYR A 34 -11.32 -13.27 -12.21
C TYR A 34 -11.88 -13.77 -10.87
N GLU A 35 -11.00 -13.96 -9.89
CA GLU A 35 -11.38 -14.33 -8.53
C GLU A 35 -12.05 -13.13 -7.83
N VAL A 36 -13.37 -13.23 -7.65
CA VAL A 36 -14.20 -12.20 -6.99
C VAL A 36 -13.90 -12.12 -5.48
N THR A 37 -13.21 -13.12 -4.93
CA THR A 37 -13.01 -13.36 -3.49
C THR A 37 -11.59 -13.07 -3.00
N LYS A 38 -10.86 -12.13 -3.63
CA LYS A 38 -9.60 -11.65 -3.04
C LYS A 38 -9.90 -10.96 -1.69
N LYS A 39 -9.51 -11.61 -0.59
CA LYS A 39 -9.50 -11.04 0.77
C LYS A 39 -8.71 -9.73 0.70
N LYS A 40 -9.28 -8.64 1.23
CA LYS A 40 -8.72 -7.30 1.08
C LYS A 40 -7.38 -7.22 1.82
N GLU A 41 -6.27 -7.17 1.07
CA GLU A 41 -4.92 -7.23 1.64
C GLU A 41 -4.70 -6.14 2.68
N ILE A 42 -4.27 -6.56 3.88
CA ILE A 42 -4.14 -5.68 5.04
C ILE A 42 -2.74 -5.08 5.03
N GLY A 43 -2.67 -3.75 4.95
CA GLY A 43 -1.41 -3.03 4.81
C GLY A 43 -0.70 -3.36 3.50
N VAL A 44 0.62 -3.57 3.61
CA VAL A 44 1.52 -3.95 2.53
C VAL A 44 2.30 -5.19 2.96
N SER A 45 2.34 -6.21 2.10
CA SER A 45 2.95 -7.52 2.38
C SER A 45 4.48 -7.55 2.28
N ASP A 46 5.09 -6.61 1.55
CA ASP A 46 6.54 -6.37 1.49
C ASP A 46 6.83 -4.87 1.73
N LEU A 47 7.51 -4.55 2.83
CA LEU A 47 7.79 -3.18 3.30
C LEU A 47 8.66 -2.38 2.34
N THR A 48 9.35 -3.03 1.39
CA THR A 48 10.01 -2.35 0.27
C THR A 48 9.03 -1.58 -0.62
N LEU A 49 7.74 -1.94 -0.58
CA LEU A 49 6.66 -1.29 -1.30
C LEU A 49 5.94 -0.19 -0.48
N LEU A 50 6.41 0.16 0.73
CA LEU A 50 5.90 1.34 1.45
C LEU A 50 6.25 2.63 0.69
N SER A 51 5.26 3.51 0.48
CA SER A 51 5.45 4.78 -0.22
C SER A 51 6.40 5.73 0.53
N LYS A 52 6.22 5.90 1.85
CA LYS A 52 7.13 6.62 2.74
C LYS A 52 7.89 5.63 3.63
N VAL A 53 9.22 5.74 3.65
CA VAL A 53 10.11 4.86 4.43
C VAL A 53 10.57 5.58 5.70
N SER A 54 9.82 5.39 6.78
CA SER A 54 10.20 5.80 8.14
C SER A 54 9.90 4.67 9.14
N ASN A 55 10.51 4.72 10.32
CA ASN A 55 10.25 3.73 11.38
C ASN A 55 8.76 3.70 11.76
N GLU A 56 8.12 4.86 11.74
CA GLU A 56 6.71 5.06 12.08
C GLU A 56 5.80 4.44 11.01
N ALA A 57 6.12 4.60 9.72
CA ALA A 57 5.38 3.97 8.62
C ALA A 57 5.52 2.44 8.60
N ILE A 58 6.72 1.92 8.94
CA ILE A 58 6.94 0.48 9.14
C ILE A 58 6.10 -0.01 10.33
N ASN A 59 6.11 0.72 11.45
CA ASN A 59 5.36 0.38 12.65
C ASN A 59 3.84 0.39 12.43
N GLU A 60 3.33 1.40 11.71
CA GLU A 60 1.91 1.49 11.35
C GLU A 60 1.47 0.32 10.46
N ASN A 61 2.32 -0.12 9.52
CA ASN A 61 2.02 -1.26 8.66
C ASN A 61 2.03 -2.59 9.44
N LEU A 62 3.05 -2.81 10.28
CA LEU A 62 3.15 -4.00 11.13
C LEU A 62 2.00 -4.06 12.14
N LYS A 63 1.62 -2.93 12.76
CA LYS A 63 0.44 -2.84 13.64
C LYS A 63 -0.84 -3.26 12.92
N LYS A 64 -1.15 -2.65 11.77
CA LYS A 64 -2.35 -2.97 10.97
C LYS A 64 -2.41 -4.44 10.59
N ARG A 65 -1.27 -5.04 10.23
CA ARG A 65 -1.17 -6.46 9.89
C ARG A 65 -1.35 -7.36 11.12
N PHE A 66 -0.72 -7.03 12.25
CA PHE A 66 -0.92 -7.73 13.53
C PHE A 66 -2.39 -7.70 14.00
N GLU A 67 -3.04 -6.54 13.97
CA GLU A 67 -4.48 -6.39 14.26
C GLU A 67 -5.36 -7.24 13.32
N GLY A 68 -4.92 -7.44 12.09
CA GLY A 68 -5.52 -8.34 11.09
C GLY A 68 -5.14 -9.83 11.20
N ALA A 69 -4.42 -10.23 12.26
CA ALA A 69 -3.82 -11.56 12.45
C ALA A 69 -2.75 -11.99 11.41
N GLU A 70 -2.23 -11.03 10.64
CA GLU A 70 -1.23 -11.23 9.58
C GLU A 70 0.20 -10.98 10.12
N ILE A 71 0.71 -11.88 10.96
CA ILE A 71 1.97 -11.66 11.70
C ILE A 71 3.25 -11.51 10.86
N TYR A 72 3.23 -12.00 9.62
CA TYR A 72 4.40 -12.07 8.74
C TYR A 72 4.39 -10.96 7.68
N THR A 73 5.54 -10.33 7.43
CA THR A 73 5.69 -9.27 6.41
C THR A 73 7.12 -9.29 5.84
N TYR A 74 7.32 -9.10 4.54
CA TYR A 74 8.67 -9.11 3.95
C TYR A 74 9.39 -7.74 4.00
N ILE A 75 10.71 -7.77 3.86
CA ILE A 75 11.56 -6.69 3.33
C ILE A 75 12.43 -7.34 2.23
N GLY A 76 11.90 -7.49 1.03
CA GLY A 76 12.52 -8.31 -0.02
C GLY A 76 12.67 -9.77 0.43
N HIS A 77 13.91 -10.28 0.54
CA HIS A 77 14.14 -11.64 1.05
C HIS A 77 14.10 -11.79 2.59
N VAL A 78 14.03 -10.68 3.35
CA VAL A 78 13.98 -10.73 4.83
C VAL A 78 12.53 -10.93 5.26
N LEU A 79 12.28 -11.82 6.21
CA LEU A 79 10.98 -11.98 6.84
C LEU A 79 10.94 -11.24 8.19
N VAL A 80 9.97 -10.35 8.36
CA VAL A 80 9.59 -9.79 9.67
C VAL A 80 8.44 -10.63 10.24
N SER A 81 8.51 -10.94 11.54
CA SER A 81 7.55 -11.81 12.23
C SER A 81 7.17 -11.24 13.59
N VAL A 82 5.94 -10.76 13.77
CA VAL A 82 5.44 -10.26 15.06
C VAL A 82 4.85 -11.42 15.88
N ASN A 83 5.27 -11.63 17.13
CA ASN A 83 4.76 -12.73 17.95
C ASN A 83 3.24 -12.57 18.21
N PRO A 84 2.37 -13.51 17.82
CA PRO A 84 0.92 -13.40 18.06
C PRO A 84 0.48 -13.61 19.51
N PHE A 85 1.31 -14.24 20.36
CA PHE A 85 0.93 -14.73 21.70
C PHE A 85 -0.34 -15.61 21.75
N ARG A 86 -0.74 -16.21 20.63
CA ARG A 86 -1.80 -17.22 20.47
C ARG A 86 -1.52 -18.08 19.26
N ASP A 87 -2.12 -19.26 19.18
CA ASP A 87 -2.20 -19.97 17.90
C ASP A 87 -3.13 -19.22 16.92
N LEU A 88 -2.81 -19.33 15.63
CA LEU A 88 -3.53 -18.77 14.49
C LEU A 88 -3.96 -19.84 13.48
N GLY A 89 -3.62 -21.12 13.69
CA GLY A 89 -3.90 -22.23 12.76
C GLY A 89 -3.04 -22.25 11.49
N ILE A 90 -2.02 -21.38 11.40
CA ILE A 90 -1.19 -21.17 10.20
C ILE A 90 -0.05 -22.19 10.03
N TYR A 91 0.14 -23.10 11.00
CA TYR A 91 1.21 -24.11 10.99
C TYR A 91 0.70 -25.55 10.76
N THR A 92 -0.52 -25.70 10.22
CA THR A 92 -1.10 -26.99 9.86
C THR A 92 -0.45 -27.59 8.60
N ASP A 93 -0.50 -28.92 8.45
CA ASP A 93 0.07 -29.59 7.28
C ASP A 93 -0.57 -29.17 5.95
N GLN A 94 -1.86 -28.80 5.96
CA GLN A 94 -2.54 -28.21 4.81
C GLN A 94 -1.90 -26.88 4.36
N VAL A 95 -1.48 -26.05 5.31
CA VAL A 95 -0.72 -24.83 5.00
C VAL A 95 0.69 -25.19 4.56
N LEU A 96 1.35 -26.14 5.22
CA LEU A 96 2.69 -26.63 4.85
C LEU A 96 2.75 -27.06 3.37
N ASP A 97 1.88 -27.99 2.95
CA ASP A 97 1.81 -28.44 1.55
C ASP A 97 1.40 -27.32 0.58
N SER A 98 0.67 -26.30 1.02
CA SER A 98 0.32 -25.15 0.15
C SER A 98 1.55 -24.31 -0.26
N TYR A 99 2.61 -24.27 0.56
CA TYR A 99 3.87 -23.57 0.28
C TYR A 99 4.89 -24.43 -0.51
N LYS A 100 4.66 -25.74 -0.63
CA LYS A 100 5.54 -26.70 -1.29
C LYS A 100 5.67 -26.41 -2.79
N GLY A 101 6.90 -26.25 -3.27
CA GLY A 101 7.21 -25.87 -4.64
C GLY A 101 6.73 -24.47 -5.04
N LYS A 102 6.49 -23.54 -4.10
CA LYS A 102 6.04 -22.17 -4.39
C LYS A 102 7.18 -21.16 -4.28
N ASN A 103 7.18 -20.18 -5.18
CA ASN A 103 8.01 -19.00 -5.04
C ASN A 103 7.43 -18.05 -3.97
N ARG A 104 8.31 -17.26 -3.32
CA ARG A 104 7.97 -16.23 -2.31
C ARG A 104 6.86 -15.25 -2.72
N LEU A 105 6.68 -15.04 -4.02
CA LEU A 105 5.69 -14.09 -4.59
C LEU A 105 4.36 -14.75 -5.00
N GLU A 106 4.23 -16.07 -4.86
CA GLU A 106 3.03 -16.83 -5.26
C GLU A 106 2.08 -17.09 -4.08
N MET A 107 2.57 -16.91 -2.85
CA MET A 107 1.85 -17.13 -1.58
C MET A 107 2.05 -15.92 -0.65
N PRO A 108 1.18 -15.67 0.35
CA PRO A 108 1.39 -14.59 1.31
C PRO A 108 2.63 -14.81 2.18
N PRO A 109 3.17 -13.78 2.86
CA PRO A 109 4.38 -13.89 3.66
C PRO A 109 4.27 -14.96 4.75
N HIS A 110 5.23 -15.89 4.80
CA HIS A 110 5.26 -16.94 5.82
C HIS A 110 6.67 -17.49 6.07
N VAL A 111 6.89 -18.09 7.24
CA VAL A 111 8.16 -18.77 7.58
C VAL A 111 8.44 -19.96 6.66
N PHE A 112 7.39 -20.71 6.26
CA PHE A 112 7.52 -21.83 5.33
C PHE A 112 8.07 -21.41 3.95
N ALA A 113 7.78 -20.21 3.46
CA ALA A 113 8.36 -19.71 2.21
C ALA A 113 9.87 -19.43 2.30
N ILE A 114 10.38 -19.13 3.50
CA ILE A 114 11.83 -19.00 3.73
C ILE A 114 12.48 -20.39 3.78
N ALA A 115 11.85 -21.35 4.47
CA ALA A 115 12.32 -22.73 4.53
C ALA A 115 12.32 -23.42 3.15
N GLU A 116 11.26 -23.23 2.36
CA GLU A 116 11.16 -23.67 0.96
C GLU A 116 12.25 -23.02 0.09
N SER A 117 12.44 -21.70 0.18
CA SER A 117 13.46 -21.02 -0.60
C SER A 117 14.87 -21.51 -0.29
N ALA A 118 15.18 -21.81 0.98
CA ALA A 118 16.46 -22.41 1.36
C ALA A 118 16.60 -23.83 0.79
N TYR A 119 15.62 -24.70 1.04
CA TYR A 119 15.65 -26.10 0.57
C TYR A 119 15.72 -26.21 -0.96
N TYR A 120 14.97 -25.38 -1.68
CA TYR A 120 15.03 -25.26 -3.14
C TYR A 120 16.40 -24.78 -3.61
N ASN A 121 16.94 -23.69 -3.05
CA ASN A 121 18.23 -23.14 -3.46
C ASN A 121 19.37 -24.14 -3.25
N MET A 122 19.35 -24.87 -2.13
CA MET A 122 20.31 -25.94 -1.84
C MET A 122 20.32 -26.99 -2.97
N LYS A 123 19.14 -27.51 -3.34
CA LYS A 123 19.03 -28.56 -4.36
C LYS A 123 19.30 -28.04 -5.78
N ALA A 124 18.87 -26.82 -6.09
CA ALA A 124 18.99 -26.22 -7.43
C ALA A 124 20.40 -25.69 -7.75
N TYR A 125 21.14 -25.20 -6.75
CA TYR A 125 22.45 -24.56 -6.94
C TYR A 125 23.62 -25.31 -6.29
N GLN A 126 23.37 -26.36 -5.50
CA GLN A 126 24.38 -27.08 -4.71
C GLN A 126 25.11 -26.19 -3.67
N ASP A 127 24.53 -25.04 -3.33
CA ASP A 127 25.03 -24.10 -2.32
C ASP A 127 24.51 -24.47 -0.92
N ASN A 128 25.39 -24.41 0.09
CA ASN A 128 24.96 -24.46 1.49
C ASN A 128 24.12 -23.24 1.84
N GLN A 129 23.17 -23.37 2.76
CA GLN A 129 22.24 -22.31 3.14
C GLN A 129 22.33 -22.03 4.64
N CYS A 130 22.02 -20.80 5.08
CA CYS A 130 21.85 -20.51 6.50
C CYS A 130 20.62 -19.61 6.73
N VAL A 131 19.81 -19.92 7.75
CA VAL A 131 18.68 -19.09 8.17
C VAL A 131 19.01 -18.43 9.50
N ILE A 132 19.16 -17.11 9.49
CA ILE A 132 19.57 -16.30 10.62
C ILE A 132 18.34 -15.65 11.26
N ILE A 133 18.02 -16.06 12.50
CA ILE A 133 16.84 -15.61 13.24
C ILE A 133 17.31 -14.69 14.38
N SER A 134 16.72 -13.49 14.46
CA SER A 134 17.14 -12.46 15.43
C SER A 134 15.94 -11.67 15.96
N GLY A 135 16.07 -11.14 17.18
CA GLY A 135 15.00 -10.42 17.89
C GLY A 135 15.09 -10.58 19.41
N GLU A 136 14.33 -9.78 20.13
CA GLU A 136 14.30 -9.75 21.61
C GLU A 136 13.92 -11.11 22.24
N SER A 137 14.16 -11.29 23.55
CA SER A 137 13.61 -12.46 24.26
C SER A 137 12.09 -12.34 24.37
N GLY A 138 11.38 -13.42 24.05
CA GLY A 138 9.92 -13.45 23.89
C GLY A 138 9.42 -13.03 22.50
N ALA A 139 10.29 -12.69 21.55
CA ALA A 139 9.89 -12.33 20.18
C ALA A 139 9.51 -13.53 19.29
N GLY A 140 9.74 -14.77 19.72
CA GLY A 140 9.34 -15.99 19.00
C GLY A 140 10.41 -16.64 18.10
N LYS A 141 11.70 -16.31 18.28
CA LYS A 141 12.82 -16.88 17.49
C LYS A 141 12.82 -18.42 17.45
N THR A 142 12.75 -19.06 18.62
CA THR A 142 12.82 -20.52 18.76
C THR A 142 11.60 -21.22 18.17
N GLU A 143 10.42 -20.58 18.19
CA GLU A 143 9.25 -21.07 17.44
C GLU A 143 9.47 -20.96 15.93
N ALA A 144 10.01 -19.83 15.42
CA ALA A 144 10.36 -19.73 14.01
C ALA A 144 11.38 -20.81 13.59
N ALA A 145 12.38 -21.11 14.43
CA ALA A 145 13.32 -22.22 14.23
C ALA A 145 12.60 -23.58 14.18
N LYS A 146 11.70 -23.86 15.14
CA LYS A 146 10.87 -25.08 15.16
C LYS A 146 10.02 -25.22 13.89
N ARG A 147 9.41 -24.14 13.38
CA ARG A 147 8.63 -24.19 12.13
C ARG A 147 9.48 -24.38 10.88
N ILE A 148 10.73 -23.87 10.85
CA ILE A 148 11.68 -24.20 9.77
C ILE A 148 12.06 -25.69 9.83
N MET A 149 12.39 -26.22 11.01
CA MET A 149 12.72 -27.64 11.18
C MET A 149 11.54 -28.55 10.80
N GLN A 150 10.32 -28.23 11.24
CA GLN A 150 9.08 -28.92 10.87
C GLN A 150 8.87 -28.93 9.35
N TYR A 151 9.06 -27.78 8.68
CA TYR A 151 8.95 -27.67 7.23
C TYR A 151 10.00 -28.53 6.51
N ILE A 152 11.27 -28.40 6.89
CA ILE A 152 12.39 -29.17 6.31
C ILE A 152 12.17 -30.68 6.50
N ALA A 153 11.73 -31.11 7.68
CA ALA A 153 11.46 -32.51 7.99
C ALA A 153 10.32 -33.13 7.15
N ASN A 154 9.29 -32.35 6.80
CA ASN A 154 8.22 -32.79 5.90
C ASN A 154 8.65 -32.74 4.43
N VAL A 155 9.13 -31.58 3.94
CA VAL A 155 9.42 -31.36 2.51
C VAL A 155 10.52 -32.27 1.96
N SER A 156 11.47 -32.69 2.81
CA SER A 156 12.63 -33.48 2.39
C SER A 156 12.33 -34.94 2.04
N GLY A 157 11.16 -35.48 2.38
CA GLY A 157 10.81 -36.88 2.09
C GLY A 157 11.71 -37.89 2.83
N GLY A 158 11.87 -39.08 2.26
CA GLY A 158 12.64 -40.17 2.85
C GLY A 158 11.82 -41.02 3.83
N GLU A 159 11.32 -42.16 3.35
CA GLU A 159 10.56 -43.15 4.14
C GLU A 159 11.48 -44.16 4.88
N SER A 160 12.79 -44.11 4.61
CA SER A 160 13.77 -44.96 5.30
C SER A 160 13.72 -44.75 6.81
N GLY A 161 13.65 -45.86 7.56
CA GLY A 161 13.48 -45.84 9.03
C GLY A 161 14.59 -45.09 9.77
N ASP A 162 15.79 -44.99 9.19
CA ASP A 162 16.89 -44.21 9.78
C ASP A 162 16.78 -42.70 9.49
N ILE A 163 16.26 -42.29 8.33
CA ILE A 163 15.93 -40.88 8.04
C ILE A 163 14.86 -40.38 9.00
N LYS A 164 13.85 -41.22 9.29
CA LYS A 164 12.84 -40.89 10.31
C LYS A 164 13.46 -40.71 11.70
N LYS A 165 14.32 -41.64 12.15
CA LYS A 165 15.04 -41.51 13.44
C LYS A 165 15.85 -40.20 13.52
N VAL A 166 16.56 -39.82 12.47
CA VAL A 166 17.32 -38.54 12.45
C VAL A 166 16.39 -37.34 12.64
N LYS A 167 15.23 -37.31 11.96
CA LYS A 167 14.22 -36.25 12.17
C LYS A 167 13.68 -36.24 13.60
N ASP A 168 13.29 -37.39 14.12
CA ASP A 168 12.74 -37.54 15.47
C ASP A 168 13.77 -37.10 16.54
N MET A 169 15.06 -37.45 16.38
CA MET A 169 16.15 -37.01 17.27
C MET A 169 16.43 -35.50 17.18
N VAL A 170 16.42 -34.91 15.97
CA VAL A 170 16.61 -33.44 15.79
C VAL A 170 15.47 -32.66 16.45
N LEU A 171 14.25 -33.18 16.41
CA LEU A 171 13.11 -32.57 17.11
C LEU A 171 13.22 -32.74 18.63
N ALA A 172 13.48 -33.96 19.12
CA ALA A 172 13.66 -34.28 20.54
C ALA A 172 14.85 -33.57 21.21
N THR A 173 15.82 -33.10 20.43
CA THR A 173 16.93 -32.26 20.92
C THR A 173 16.43 -30.92 21.50
N ASN A 174 15.25 -30.42 21.11
CA ASN A 174 14.78 -29.12 21.61
C ASN A 174 14.37 -29.16 23.09
N PRO A 175 13.48 -30.06 23.57
CA PRO A 175 13.21 -30.20 25.01
C PRO A 175 14.48 -30.30 25.88
N LEU A 176 15.45 -31.17 25.50
CA LEU A 176 16.69 -31.33 26.28
C LEU A 176 17.50 -30.02 26.37
N LEU A 177 17.72 -29.33 25.24
CA LEU A 177 18.50 -28.09 25.24
C LEU A 177 17.71 -26.89 25.79
N GLU A 178 16.38 -26.90 25.74
CA GLU A 178 15.56 -25.86 26.39
C GLU A 178 15.58 -26.03 27.92
N SER A 179 15.50 -27.26 28.45
CA SER A 179 15.56 -27.51 29.90
C SER A 179 16.89 -27.10 30.55
N PHE A 180 18.02 -27.38 29.89
CA PHE A 180 19.35 -27.00 30.40
C PHE A 180 19.82 -25.60 29.94
N GLY A 181 19.28 -25.08 28.84
CA GLY A 181 19.74 -23.85 28.21
C GLY A 181 18.81 -22.64 28.38
N ASN A 182 17.56 -22.83 28.81
CA ASN A 182 16.58 -21.77 28.98
C ASN A 182 16.20 -21.56 30.46
N ALA A 183 15.67 -20.36 30.73
CA ALA A 183 15.18 -19.97 32.05
C ALA A 183 14.04 -18.94 31.95
N LYS A 184 13.32 -18.71 33.05
CA LYS A 184 12.40 -17.57 33.17
C LYS A 184 13.20 -16.29 33.39
N THR A 185 13.07 -15.32 32.49
CA THR A 185 13.54 -13.94 32.68
C THR A 185 12.35 -13.00 32.88
N LEU A 186 12.61 -11.76 33.32
CA LEU A 186 11.58 -10.72 33.45
C LEU A 186 10.83 -10.45 32.13
N ARG A 187 11.44 -10.74 30.97
CA ARG A 187 10.86 -10.52 29.64
C ARG A 187 10.20 -11.75 29.02
N ASN A 188 10.51 -12.96 29.47
CA ASN A 188 10.05 -14.20 28.83
C ASN A 188 10.14 -15.42 29.77
N ASN A 189 9.07 -16.21 29.84
CA ASN A 189 9.00 -17.40 30.69
C ASN A 189 9.94 -18.53 30.21
N ASN A 190 10.14 -18.68 28.90
CA ASN A 190 11.06 -19.67 28.33
C ASN A 190 12.11 -18.95 27.47
N SER A 191 13.10 -18.34 28.13
CA SER A 191 14.13 -17.51 27.52
C SER A 191 15.42 -18.28 27.30
N SER A 192 15.82 -18.46 26.04
CA SER A 192 17.12 -19.04 25.68
C SER A 192 18.28 -18.23 26.28
N ARG A 193 19.10 -18.89 27.11
CA ARG A 193 20.31 -18.36 27.75
C ARG A 193 21.59 -19.09 27.25
N PHE A 194 21.51 -19.62 26.04
CA PHE A 194 22.61 -19.99 25.14
C PHE A 194 22.20 -19.60 23.70
N GLY A 195 23.17 -19.34 22.82
CA GLY A 195 22.95 -19.27 21.37
C GLY A 195 23.11 -20.65 20.72
N LYS A 196 22.32 -20.95 19.69
CA LYS A 196 22.30 -22.25 19.01
C LYS A 196 22.46 -22.08 17.49
N TYR A 197 23.42 -22.79 16.90
CA TYR A 197 23.50 -23.01 15.46
C TYR A 197 23.35 -24.50 15.17
N LEU A 198 22.20 -24.88 14.61
CA LEU A 198 21.91 -26.25 14.17
C LEU A 198 22.22 -26.33 12.67
N GLN A 199 23.13 -27.20 12.25
CA GLN A 199 23.34 -27.56 10.86
C GLN A 199 22.65 -28.89 10.57
N ILE A 200 21.74 -28.92 9.60
CA ILE A 200 21.15 -30.16 9.08
C ILE A 200 21.92 -30.54 7.81
N HIS A 201 22.44 -31.76 7.75
CA HIS A 201 23.23 -32.27 6.62
C HIS A 201 22.39 -33.13 5.68
N PHE A 202 22.60 -32.97 4.37
CA PHE A 202 21.81 -33.62 3.33
C PHE A 202 22.66 -34.45 2.37
N ASN A 203 22.09 -35.58 1.91
CA ASN A 203 22.63 -36.38 0.80
C ASN A 203 22.33 -35.73 -0.57
N ALA A 204 22.75 -36.38 -1.66
CA ALA A 204 22.54 -35.90 -3.03
C ALA A 204 21.05 -35.78 -3.42
N GLN A 205 20.20 -36.61 -2.81
CA GLN A 205 18.76 -36.67 -2.99
C GLN A 205 18.05 -35.51 -2.28
N GLY A 206 18.72 -34.86 -1.32
CA GLY A 206 18.19 -33.78 -0.49
C GLY A 206 17.40 -34.29 0.72
N GLU A 207 17.74 -35.47 1.23
CA GLU A 207 17.19 -36.06 2.46
C GLU A 207 18.14 -35.80 3.65
N PRO A 208 17.63 -35.58 4.88
CA PRO A 208 18.47 -35.30 6.05
C PRO A 208 19.11 -36.59 6.58
N VAL A 209 20.44 -36.66 6.51
CA VAL A 209 21.24 -37.83 6.90
C VAL A 209 21.98 -37.67 8.23
N GLY A 210 21.99 -36.45 8.79
CA GLY A 210 22.53 -36.14 10.11
C GLY A 210 22.41 -34.66 10.45
N ALA A 211 22.86 -34.28 11.64
CA ALA A 211 22.92 -32.89 12.10
C ALA A 211 24.10 -32.66 13.05
N ASP A 212 24.49 -31.38 13.19
CA ASP A 212 25.49 -30.90 14.15
C ASP A 212 24.97 -29.63 14.84
N ILE A 213 25.38 -29.40 16.10
CA ILE A 213 24.92 -28.25 16.90
C ILE A 213 26.12 -27.56 17.53
N THR A 214 26.39 -26.33 17.10
CA THR A 214 27.30 -25.43 17.83
C THR A 214 26.50 -24.61 18.84
N ASN A 215 26.86 -24.72 20.11
CA ASN A 215 26.38 -23.84 21.17
C ASN A 215 27.30 -22.61 21.31
N TYR A 216 26.75 -21.47 21.69
CA TYR A 216 27.48 -20.22 21.89
C TYR A 216 27.09 -19.54 23.20
N LEU A 217 28.07 -19.38 24.10
CA LEU A 217 28.00 -18.59 25.34
C LEU A 217 26.76 -18.88 26.19
N LEU A 218 26.81 -19.93 27.01
CA LEU A 218 25.85 -20.16 28.09
C LEU A 218 25.96 -19.06 29.16
N GLU A 219 24.82 -18.54 29.65
CA GLU A 219 24.75 -17.57 30.76
C GLU A 219 25.01 -18.27 32.12
N LYS A 220 26.19 -18.87 32.28
CA LYS A 220 26.57 -19.64 33.48
C LYS A 220 26.48 -18.84 34.79
N SER A 221 26.52 -17.51 34.74
CA SER A 221 26.27 -16.65 35.92
C SER A 221 24.88 -16.89 36.54
N ARG A 222 23.86 -17.27 35.75
CA ARG A 222 22.51 -17.62 36.22
C ARG A 222 22.46 -18.81 37.18
N VAL A 223 23.45 -19.71 37.12
CA VAL A 223 23.51 -20.92 37.97
C VAL A 223 23.54 -20.56 39.46
N VAL A 224 24.20 -19.45 39.84
CA VAL A 224 24.47 -19.10 41.25
C VAL A 224 23.68 -17.90 41.77
N GLY A 225 23.04 -17.15 40.87
CA GLY A 225 22.31 -15.94 41.22
C GLY A 225 21.50 -15.41 40.05
N GLN A 226 20.28 -14.97 40.34
CA GLN A 226 19.32 -14.47 39.38
C GLN A 226 18.71 -13.17 39.90
N ILE A 227 18.12 -12.39 39.01
CA ILE A 227 17.36 -11.19 39.40
C ILE A 227 16.06 -11.63 40.10
N THR A 228 15.58 -10.84 41.06
CA THR A 228 14.28 -11.07 41.72
C THR A 228 13.17 -11.31 40.68
N ASN A 229 12.31 -12.30 40.92
CA ASN A 229 11.25 -12.77 40.03
C ASN A 229 11.70 -13.56 38.77
N GLU A 230 13.01 -13.70 38.50
CA GLU A 230 13.55 -14.64 37.48
C GLU A 230 13.75 -16.05 38.06
N ARG A 231 13.97 -17.05 37.18
CA ARG A 231 14.41 -18.40 37.59
C ARG A 231 15.86 -18.67 37.18
N ASN A 232 16.43 -19.69 37.83
CA ASN A 232 17.57 -20.44 37.33
C ASN A 232 17.15 -21.24 36.06
N PHE A 233 18.04 -22.04 35.48
CA PHE A 233 17.69 -22.94 34.37
C PHE A 233 16.55 -23.91 34.75
N HIS A 234 15.64 -24.20 33.82
CA HIS A 234 14.42 -24.95 34.11
C HIS A 234 14.70 -26.32 34.72
N ILE A 235 15.76 -27.00 34.25
CA ILE A 235 16.17 -28.33 34.73
C ILE A 235 16.30 -28.42 36.26
N PHE A 236 16.70 -27.34 36.96
CA PHE A 236 16.77 -27.36 38.43
C PHE A 236 15.40 -27.44 39.10
N TYR A 237 14.36 -26.83 38.53
CA TYR A 237 12.98 -26.86 39.04
C TYR A 237 12.27 -28.15 38.62
N GLN A 238 12.45 -28.54 37.35
CA GLN A 238 12.02 -29.82 36.81
C GLN A 238 12.57 -31.00 37.64
N PHE A 239 13.86 -31.01 37.97
CA PHE A 239 14.49 -32.06 38.77
C PHE A 239 14.07 -32.02 40.24
N THR A 240 14.13 -30.88 40.94
CA THR A 240 13.76 -30.83 42.37
C THR A 240 12.27 -31.13 42.63
N LYS A 241 11.38 -30.80 41.69
CA LYS A 241 9.96 -31.19 41.74
C LYS A 241 9.75 -32.65 41.27
N GLY A 242 10.34 -33.04 40.14
CA GLY A 242 10.08 -34.32 39.45
C GLY A 242 10.99 -35.50 39.81
N ALA A 243 12.03 -35.32 40.62
CA ALA A 243 12.99 -36.38 40.96
C ALA A 243 12.31 -37.65 41.49
N SER A 244 12.72 -38.80 40.94
CA SER A 244 12.30 -40.11 41.40
C SER A 244 12.71 -40.35 42.86
N GLN A 245 11.98 -41.21 43.57
CA GLN A 245 12.31 -41.53 44.96
C GLN A 245 13.74 -42.07 45.13
N ASN A 246 14.26 -42.77 44.10
CA ASN A 246 15.65 -43.22 44.07
C ASN A 246 16.64 -42.04 44.01
N TYR A 247 16.46 -41.08 43.08
CA TYR A 247 17.29 -39.87 43.02
C TYR A 247 17.18 -39.00 44.27
N ARG A 248 16.00 -38.93 44.90
CA ARG A 248 15.80 -38.22 46.18
C ARG A 248 16.62 -38.85 47.31
N GLN A 249 16.76 -40.17 47.34
CA GLN A 249 17.57 -40.88 48.33
C GLN A 249 19.06 -40.87 47.99
N GLN A 250 19.45 -41.20 46.76
CA GLN A 250 20.85 -41.29 46.33
C GLN A 250 21.54 -39.92 46.25
N PHE A 251 20.85 -38.88 45.79
CA PHE A 251 21.42 -37.55 45.58
C PHE A 251 20.86 -36.48 46.54
N GLY A 252 20.11 -36.89 47.57
CA GLY A 252 19.61 -36.01 48.62
C GLY A 252 18.64 -34.92 48.13
N ILE A 253 17.91 -35.16 47.05
CA ILE A 253 17.14 -34.10 46.36
C ILE A 253 15.85 -33.72 47.10
N GLN A 254 15.85 -32.47 47.56
CA GLN A 254 14.75 -31.80 48.26
C GLN A 254 13.92 -30.92 47.30
N THR A 255 12.99 -30.12 47.84
CA THR A 255 12.20 -29.13 47.08
C THR A 255 13.05 -27.92 46.67
N PRO A 256 12.69 -27.16 45.61
CA PRO A 256 13.49 -26.01 45.14
C PRO A 256 13.58 -24.84 46.13
N GLU A 257 12.84 -24.89 47.24
CA GLU A 257 12.90 -23.91 48.33
C GLU A 257 14.20 -24.01 49.14
N THR A 258 14.69 -25.23 49.36
CA THR A 258 15.81 -25.47 50.30
C THR A 258 17.18 -25.14 49.71
N TYR A 259 17.30 -25.01 48.39
CA TYR A 259 18.55 -24.67 47.72
C TYR A 259 18.64 -23.17 47.38
N VAL A 260 19.67 -22.50 47.89
CA VAL A 260 19.90 -21.05 47.70
C VAL A 260 19.93 -20.66 46.22
N TYR A 261 20.46 -21.51 45.35
CA TYR A 261 20.54 -21.27 43.91
C TYR A 261 19.19 -21.37 43.16
N THR A 262 18.11 -21.85 43.79
CA THR A 262 16.75 -21.87 43.21
C THR A 262 15.75 -20.98 43.96
N SER A 263 15.91 -20.77 45.27
CA SER A 263 14.94 -19.98 46.06
C SER A 263 15.27 -18.49 46.21
N ARG A 264 16.55 -18.10 46.06
CA ARG A 264 17.03 -16.71 46.29
C ARG A 264 16.30 -15.63 45.47
N SER A 265 15.83 -15.95 44.26
CA SER A 265 15.09 -15.02 43.39
C SER A 265 13.62 -14.81 43.82
N LYS A 266 13.13 -15.59 44.80
CA LYS A 266 11.74 -15.65 45.27
C LYS A 266 10.73 -16.10 44.20
N CYS A 267 11.18 -16.92 43.24
CA CYS A 267 10.37 -17.34 42.09
C CYS A 267 10.57 -18.83 41.78
N LEU A 268 9.59 -19.65 42.17
CA LEU A 268 9.63 -21.11 42.05
C LEU A 268 8.68 -21.65 40.97
N GLU A 269 7.69 -20.84 40.59
CA GLU A 269 6.61 -21.18 39.66
C GLU A 269 6.46 -20.13 38.57
N VAL A 270 5.87 -20.54 37.45
CA VAL A 270 5.85 -19.77 36.20
C VAL A 270 4.56 -20.03 35.43
N ASP A 271 3.81 -18.98 35.13
CA ASP A 271 2.52 -19.10 34.43
C ASP A 271 2.68 -19.80 33.08
N GLY A 272 1.94 -20.91 32.90
CA GLY A 272 1.97 -21.69 31.67
C GLY A 272 3.18 -22.60 31.48
N ILE A 273 3.97 -22.87 32.53
CA ILE A 273 5.00 -23.94 32.55
C ILE A 273 4.64 -24.95 33.63
N ASP A 274 4.54 -26.22 33.24
CA ASP A 274 4.45 -27.36 34.16
C ASP A 274 5.83 -28.05 34.22
N ASP A 275 6.57 -27.77 35.29
CA ASP A 275 7.92 -28.33 35.50
C ASP A 275 7.91 -29.87 35.61
N LEU A 276 6.80 -30.50 35.98
CA LEU A 276 6.68 -31.97 36.07
C LEU A 276 6.44 -32.57 34.68
N ALA A 277 5.60 -31.95 33.86
CA ALA A 277 5.41 -32.36 32.47
C ALA A 277 6.73 -32.19 31.67
N GLU A 278 7.37 -31.02 31.76
CA GLU A 278 8.64 -30.77 31.07
C GLU A 278 9.77 -31.69 31.54
N TYR A 279 9.79 -32.13 32.82
CA TYR A 279 10.77 -33.12 33.27
C TYR A 279 10.58 -34.48 32.58
N ASN A 280 9.33 -34.94 32.42
CA ASN A 280 9.02 -36.16 31.69
C ASN A 280 9.39 -36.07 30.21
N ASP A 281 9.13 -34.93 29.56
CA ASP A 281 9.54 -34.67 28.17
C ASP A 281 11.08 -34.63 28.04
N THR A 282 11.77 -34.09 29.04
CA THR A 282 13.25 -34.06 29.10
C THR A 282 13.83 -35.47 29.22
N LEU A 283 13.28 -36.32 30.09
CA LEU A 283 13.71 -37.72 30.23
C LEU A 283 13.40 -38.54 28.95
N GLN A 284 12.25 -38.30 28.31
CA GLN A 284 11.95 -38.90 27.00
C GLN A 284 12.93 -38.44 25.92
N ALA A 285 13.27 -37.15 25.88
CA ALA A 285 14.28 -36.61 24.96
C ALA A 285 15.66 -37.25 25.17
N MET A 286 16.14 -37.34 26.42
CA MET A 286 17.39 -38.06 26.75
C MET A 286 17.39 -39.49 26.20
N LYS A 287 16.28 -40.21 26.37
CA LYS A 287 16.11 -41.59 25.88
C LYS A 287 16.07 -41.68 24.35
N ILE A 288 15.42 -40.74 23.66
CA ILE A 288 15.36 -40.68 22.18
C ILE A 288 16.73 -40.36 21.57
N ILE A 289 17.49 -39.47 22.19
CA ILE A 289 18.87 -39.10 21.82
C ILE A 289 19.86 -40.24 22.18
N GLY A 290 19.40 -41.24 22.94
CA GLY A 290 20.13 -42.46 23.25
C GLY A 290 21.12 -42.33 24.41
N LEU A 291 20.86 -41.44 25.37
CA LEU A 291 21.60 -41.40 26.64
C LEU A 291 21.23 -42.64 27.46
N SER A 292 22.24 -43.42 27.85
CA SER A 292 22.09 -44.59 28.73
C SER A 292 21.69 -44.17 30.15
N GLN A 293 21.15 -45.10 30.94
CA GLN A 293 20.70 -44.80 32.30
C GLN A 293 21.85 -44.22 33.16
N ALA A 294 23.04 -44.83 33.10
CA ALA A 294 24.21 -44.33 33.83
C ALA A 294 24.67 -42.92 33.41
N GLU A 295 24.53 -42.56 32.12
CA GLU A 295 24.77 -41.18 31.68
C GLU A 295 23.72 -40.21 32.25
N GLN A 296 22.45 -40.63 32.33
CA GLN A 296 21.40 -39.84 32.95
C GLN A 296 21.60 -39.71 34.47
N ASP A 297 22.01 -40.78 35.14
CA ASP A 297 22.27 -40.78 36.59
C ASP A 297 23.39 -39.80 36.96
N GLU A 298 24.50 -39.80 36.21
CA GLU A 298 25.62 -38.88 36.43
C GLU A 298 25.30 -37.41 36.07
N ILE A 299 24.45 -37.15 35.05
CA ILE A 299 23.91 -35.80 34.81
C ILE A 299 23.13 -35.30 36.04
N HIS A 300 22.22 -36.12 36.58
CA HIS A 300 21.43 -35.78 37.77
C HIS A 300 22.30 -35.63 39.03
N ARG A 301 23.36 -36.44 39.16
CA ARG A 301 24.37 -36.34 40.23
C ARG A 301 25.12 -34.99 40.18
N MET A 302 25.52 -34.54 38.99
CA MET A 302 26.20 -33.24 38.83
C MET A 302 25.25 -32.05 39.07
N LEU A 303 23.98 -32.16 38.67
CA LEU A 303 22.95 -31.17 39.03
C LEU A 303 22.72 -31.10 40.55
N ALA A 304 22.70 -32.24 41.23
CA ALA A 304 22.63 -32.32 42.69
C ALA A 304 23.86 -31.66 43.33
N ALA A 305 25.07 -31.95 42.83
CA ALA A 305 26.31 -31.36 43.35
C ALA A 305 26.30 -29.84 43.28
N ILE A 306 25.76 -29.25 42.19
CA ILE A 306 25.61 -27.79 42.06
C ILE A 306 24.62 -27.23 43.09
N LEU A 307 23.49 -27.89 43.32
CA LEU A 307 22.49 -27.46 44.30
C LEU A 307 23.03 -27.51 45.73
N TRP A 308 23.70 -28.61 46.11
CA TRP A 308 24.35 -28.75 47.42
C TRP A 308 25.52 -27.76 47.60
N ALA A 309 26.33 -27.51 46.56
CA ALA A 309 27.39 -26.51 46.60
C ALA A 309 26.86 -25.09 46.90
N GLY A 310 25.69 -24.72 46.38
CA GLY A 310 25.07 -23.42 46.66
C GLY A 310 24.66 -23.21 48.12
N ASN A 311 24.46 -24.29 48.87
CA ASN A 311 24.07 -24.27 50.28
C ASN A 311 25.26 -24.18 51.24
N ILE A 312 26.52 -24.31 50.77
CA ILE A 312 27.69 -24.12 51.63
C ILE A 312 27.75 -22.66 52.09
N GLN A 313 27.67 -22.46 53.41
CA GLN A 313 27.79 -21.16 54.07
C GLN A 313 29.13 -21.07 54.80
N PHE A 314 29.73 -19.88 54.78
CA PHE A 314 30.97 -19.58 55.47
C PHE A 314 30.76 -18.48 56.51
N HIS A 315 31.48 -18.57 57.62
CA HIS A 315 31.62 -17.52 58.61
C HIS A 315 33.09 -17.10 58.73
N GLU A 316 33.34 -15.99 59.42
CA GLU A 316 34.69 -15.52 59.70
C GLU A 316 35.22 -16.24 60.95
N GLY A 317 36.34 -16.94 60.80
CA GLY A 317 37.00 -17.68 61.87
C GLY A 317 37.73 -16.78 62.86
N GLN A 318 38.26 -17.37 63.93
CA GLN A 318 39.06 -16.65 64.95
C GLN A 318 40.38 -16.07 64.39
N ASP A 319 40.78 -16.50 63.20
CA ASP A 319 41.93 -16.08 62.42
C ASP A 319 41.60 -15.04 61.33
N GLY A 320 40.33 -14.67 61.16
CA GLY A 320 39.86 -13.76 60.09
C GLY A 320 39.69 -14.42 58.72
N TYR A 321 39.74 -15.76 58.62
CA TYR A 321 39.59 -16.50 57.38
C TYR A 321 38.22 -17.20 57.26
N ALA A 322 37.91 -17.72 56.07
CA ALA A 322 36.63 -18.38 55.80
C ALA A 322 36.58 -19.79 56.40
N ALA A 323 35.80 -19.95 57.47
CA ALA A 323 35.45 -21.24 58.05
C ALA A 323 34.07 -21.71 57.54
N VAL A 324 33.89 -23.02 57.37
CA VAL A 324 32.59 -23.62 56.98
C VAL A 324 31.64 -23.62 58.18
N SER A 325 30.39 -23.22 57.98
CA SER A 325 29.38 -23.12 59.05
C SER A 325 28.60 -24.42 59.31
N ASP A 326 28.47 -25.28 58.30
CA ASP A 326 27.80 -26.58 58.40
C ASP A 326 28.60 -27.61 57.60
N GLN A 327 29.17 -28.58 58.31
CA GLN A 327 29.99 -29.65 57.74
C GLN A 327 29.15 -30.65 56.93
N SER A 328 27.88 -30.88 57.29
CA SER A 328 27.05 -31.93 56.66
C SER A 328 26.76 -31.65 55.18
N VAL A 329 26.60 -30.37 54.83
CA VAL A 329 26.45 -29.90 53.44
C VAL A 329 27.72 -30.14 52.62
N VAL A 330 28.90 -29.98 53.24
CA VAL A 330 30.19 -30.21 52.61
C VAL A 330 30.47 -31.71 52.45
N ASP A 331 30.18 -32.51 53.47
CA ASP A 331 30.31 -33.97 53.41
C ASP A 331 29.43 -34.56 52.31
N PHE A 332 28.19 -34.07 52.16
CA PHE A 332 27.29 -34.52 51.11
C PHE A 332 27.75 -34.09 49.71
N LEU A 333 28.31 -32.87 49.55
CA LEU A 333 28.94 -32.47 48.29
C LEU A 333 30.19 -33.30 47.97
N ALA A 334 31.00 -33.61 48.97
CA ALA A 334 32.20 -34.43 48.83
C ALA A 334 31.85 -35.85 48.34
N TYR A 335 30.78 -36.44 48.88
CA TYR A 335 30.19 -37.71 48.40
C TYR A 335 29.68 -37.61 46.94
N LEU A 336 28.98 -36.54 46.57
CA LEU A 336 28.49 -36.36 45.20
C LEU A 336 29.63 -36.19 44.17
N LEU A 337 30.73 -35.54 44.56
CA LEU A 337 31.93 -35.32 43.72
C LEU A 337 32.99 -36.43 43.87
N GLU A 338 32.79 -37.42 44.73
CA GLU A 338 33.76 -38.48 45.09
C GLU A 338 35.16 -37.94 45.46
N VAL A 339 35.19 -36.96 46.37
CA VAL A 339 36.41 -36.38 46.99
C VAL A 339 36.30 -36.46 48.51
N THR A 340 37.38 -36.17 49.26
CA THR A 340 37.25 -36.02 50.72
C THR A 340 36.75 -34.63 51.10
N PRO A 341 36.04 -34.47 52.23
CA PRO A 341 35.60 -33.17 52.72
C PRO A 341 36.76 -32.19 52.91
N ASP A 342 37.89 -32.64 53.48
CA ASP A 342 39.08 -31.81 53.70
C ASP A 342 39.67 -31.25 52.40
N GLN A 343 39.72 -32.08 51.34
CA GLN A 343 40.17 -31.65 50.01
C GLN A 343 39.23 -30.60 49.43
N LEU A 344 37.91 -30.80 49.56
CA LEU A 344 36.88 -29.89 49.09
C LEU A 344 36.92 -28.53 49.83
N ILE A 345 37.05 -28.55 51.16
CA ILE A 345 37.23 -27.35 51.98
C ILE A 345 38.50 -26.61 51.53
N LYS A 346 39.66 -27.30 51.53
CA LYS A 346 40.94 -26.71 51.15
C LYS A 346 40.90 -26.10 49.73
N ALA A 347 40.26 -26.75 48.77
CA ALA A 347 40.14 -26.25 47.40
C ALA A 347 39.25 -25.00 47.26
N ILE A 348 38.35 -24.74 48.22
CA ILE A 348 37.47 -23.57 48.24
C ILE A 348 38.04 -22.44 49.13
N THR A 349 38.60 -22.76 50.29
CA THR A 349 39.06 -21.77 51.29
C THR A 349 40.55 -21.41 51.17
N ILE A 350 41.38 -22.20 50.47
CA ILE A 350 42.80 -21.93 50.26
C ILE A 350 43.10 -21.68 48.77
N ARG A 351 43.64 -20.49 48.49
CA ARG A 351 44.07 -20.07 47.16
C ARG A 351 45.56 -20.36 46.98
N ILE A 352 45.86 -21.33 46.10
CA ILE A 352 47.21 -21.62 45.63
C ILE A 352 47.71 -20.47 44.73
N LEU A 353 48.78 -19.81 45.14
CA LEU A 353 49.47 -18.76 44.39
C LEU A 353 50.85 -19.27 43.92
N THR A 354 51.28 -18.85 42.72
CA THR A 354 52.62 -19.14 42.20
C THR A 354 53.25 -17.82 41.74
N PRO A 355 54.06 -17.12 42.56
CA PRO A 355 54.70 -15.87 42.17
C PRO A 355 55.85 -16.10 41.17
N ARG A 356 56.46 -15.00 40.69
CA ARG A 356 57.50 -15.06 39.64
C ARG A 356 58.79 -15.79 40.05
N ASN A 357 59.01 -16.02 41.34
CA ASN A 357 60.13 -16.81 41.87
C ASN A 357 59.92 -18.32 41.75
N GLY A 358 58.69 -18.80 41.50
CA GLY A 358 58.38 -20.22 41.34
C GLY A 358 57.96 -20.94 42.62
N GLU A 359 57.93 -20.27 43.76
CA GLU A 359 57.40 -20.83 45.00
C GLU A 359 55.89 -21.05 44.91
N VAL A 360 55.37 -22.03 45.65
CA VAL A 360 53.93 -22.28 45.77
C VAL A 360 53.48 -21.82 47.15
N ILE A 361 52.69 -20.73 47.19
CA ILE A 361 52.19 -20.14 48.42
C ILE A 361 50.71 -20.49 48.57
N GLU A 362 50.36 -21.14 49.67
CA GLU A 362 48.96 -21.36 50.07
C GLU A 362 48.47 -20.15 50.88
N SER A 363 47.55 -19.38 50.29
CA SER A 363 46.89 -18.25 50.96
C SER A 363 45.49 -18.66 51.41
N PRO A 364 45.17 -18.64 52.70
CA PRO A 364 43.78 -18.63 53.16
C PRO A 364 43.00 -17.49 52.52
N THR A 365 41.68 -17.64 52.45
CA THR A 365 40.76 -16.70 51.82
C THR A 365 39.73 -16.18 52.82
N ASN A 366 39.18 -14.99 52.58
CA ASN A 366 38.07 -14.45 53.36
C ASN A 366 36.70 -14.97 52.86
N VAL A 367 35.65 -14.76 53.67
CA VAL A 367 34.28 -15.23 53.39
C VAL A 367 33.82 -14.91 51.96
N SER A 368 34.02 -13.67 51.51
CA SER A 368 33.64 -13.23 50.16
C SER A 368 34.40 -13.97 49.04
N GLN A 369 35.66 -14.30 49.26
CA GLN A 369 36.50 -15.05 48.32
C GLN A 369 36.15 -16.55 48.30
N ALA A 370 35.83 -17.15 49.45
CA ALA A 370 35.34 -18.53 49.53
C ALA A 370 33.98 -18.68 48.83
N VAL A 371 33.05 -17.74 49.04
CA VAL A 371 31.77 -17.65 48.28
C VAL A 371 32.03 -17.53 46.78
N ALA A 372 32.94 -16.65 46.34
CA ALA A 372 33.27 -16.52 44.92
C ALA A 372 33.86 -17.82 44.32
N THR A 373 34.63 -18.57 45.11
CA THR A 373 35.24 -19.85 44.69
C THR A 373 34.21 -20.98 44.60
N ARG A 374 33.32 -21.10 45.60
CA ARG A 374 32.13 -21.98 45.59
C ARG A 374 31.23 -21.71 44.38
N ASP A 375 31.00 -20.44 44.08
CA ASP A 375 30.22 -20.01 42.92
C ASP A 375 30.95 -20.31 41.59
N ALA A 376 32.29 -20.22 41.55
CA ALA A 376 33.09 -20.56 40.37
C ALA A 376 33.09 -22.06 40.06
N LEU A 377 33.22 -22.90 41.10
CA LEU A 377 33.04 -24.36 41.05
C LEU A 377 31.67 -24.71 40.41
N SER A 378 30.60 -24.13 40.94
CA SER A 378 29.22 -24.38 40.50
C SER A 378 28.98 -23.98 39.03
N LYS A 379 29.49 -22.81 38.61
CA LYS A 379 29.44 -22.33 37.21
C LYS A 379 30.18 -23.24 36.25
N ALA A 380 31.32 -23.80 36.66
CA ALA A 380 32.17 -24.61 35.81
C ALA A 380 31.60 -26.01 35.58
N ILE A 381 31.10 -26.68 36.64
CA ILE A 381 30.43 -27.97 36.50
C ILE A 381 29.25 -27.84 35.52
N TYR A 382 28.40 -26.82 35.69
CA TYR A 382 27.24 -26.63 34.81
C TYR A 382 27.62 -26.30 33.37
N ASN A 383 28.63 -25.45 33.16
CA ASN A 383 29.11 -25.12 31.81
C ASN A 383 29.61 -26.37 31.08
N ASN A 384 30.50 -27.13 31.72
CA ASN A 384 31.13 -28.29 31.08
C ASN A 384 30.13 -29.44 30.93
N LEU A 385 29.17 -29.59 31.84
CA LEU A 385 28.03 -30.49 31.70
C LEU A 385 27.17 -30.14 30.46
N PHE A 386 26.88 -28.86 30.24
CA PHE A 386 26.13 -28.40 29.07
C PHE A 386 26.91 -28.63 27.76
N ASP A 387 28.20 -28.28 27.73
CA ASP A 387 29.07 -28.53 26.58
C ASP A 387 29.17 -30.05 26.27
N TRP A 388 29.28 -30.89 27.30
CA TRP A 388 29.25 -32.36 27.15
C TRP A 388 27.91 -32.88 26.64
N ILE A 389 26.77 -32.33 27.09
CA ILE A 389 25.44 -32.69 26.59
C ILE A 389 25.34 -32.36 25.09
N VAL A 390 25.84 -31.19 24.66
CA VAL A 390 25.87 -30.81 23.24
C VAL A 390 26.78 -31.73 22.43
N GLU A 391 27.99 -32.06 22.91
CA GLU A 391 28.84 -33.08 22.29
C GLU A 391 28.12 -34.44 22.17
N ARG A 392 27.39 -34.86 23.22
CA ARG A 392 26.71 -36.16 23.28
C ARG A 392 25.52 -36.24 22.35
N VAL A 393 24.82 -35.13 22.15
CA VAL A 393 23.80 -34.93 21.12
C VAL A 393 24.44 -35.05 19.73
N ASN A 394 25.52 -34.31 19.45
CA ASN A 394 26.17 -34.30 18.13
C ASN A 394 26.76 -35.68 17.78
N LYS A 395 27.27 -36.43 18.77
CA LYS A 395 27.70 -37.83 18.60
C LYS A 395 26.55 -38.77 18.18
N SER A 396 25.30 -38.46 18.55
CA SER A 396 24.10 -39.22 18.18
C SER A 396 23.51 -38.76 16.83
N LEU A 397 23.57 -37.46 16.54
CA LEU A 397 23.09 -36.86 15.29
C LEU A 397 24.06 -36.97 14.09
N LYS A 398 25.31 -37.41 14.33
CA LYS A 398 26.37 -37.52 13.32
C LYS A 398 25.93 -38.33 12.10
N ALA A 399 26.16 -37.78 10.91
CA ALA A 399 25.76 -38.41 9.66
C ALA A 399 26.43 -39.79 9.45
N LYS A 400 25.62 -40.77 9.05
CA LYS A 400 26.06 -42.13 8.68
C LYS A 400 26.46 -42.25 7.21
N GLU A 401 26.00 -41.33 6.37
CA GLU A 401 26.17 -41.30 4.92
C GLU A 401 27.00 -40.07 4.48
N ALA A 402 27.42 -40.05 3.22
CA ALA A 402 28.15 -38.93 2.63
C ALA A 402 27.25 -37.69 2.50
N THR A 403 27.65 -36.60 3.15
CA THR A 403 26.95 -35.31 3.14
C THR A 403 27.45 -34.43 1.99
N ILE A 404 26.56 -33.88 1.17
CA ILE A 404 26.93 -32.93 0.10
C ILE A 404 26.67 -31.49 0.54
N ASN A 405 25.48 -31.21 1.06
CA ASN A 405 25.08 -29.86 1.48
C ASN A 405 24.60 -29.81 2.92
N ASN A 406 24.51 -28.60 3.47
CA ASN A 406 23.85 -28.34 4.74
C ASN A 406 22.93 -27.10 4.71
N ILE A 407 21.93 -27.10 5.59
CA ILE A 407 21.13 -25.94 5.94
C ILE A 407 21.37 -25.64 7.42
N GLY A 408 22.03 -24.53 7.72
CA GLY A 408 22.19 -24.00 9.06
C GLY A 408 20.97 -23.20 9.52
N ILE A 409 20.62 -23.29 10.80
CA ILE A 409 19.58 -22.49 11.47
C ILE A 409 20.22 -21.86 12.71
N LEU A 410 20.32 -20.54 12.72
CA LEU A 410 20.92 -19.76 13.81
C LEU A 410 19.81 -19.11 14.65
N ASP A 411 19.60 -19.63 15.86
CA ASP A 411 18.76 -19.04 16.90
C ASP A 411 19.67 -18.48 18.00
N ILE A 412 19.82 -17.16 18.02
CA ILE A 412 20.71 -16.44 18.94
C ILE A 412 19.97 -15.32 19.67
N TYR A 413 20.55 -14.89 20.78
CA TYR A 413 20.21 -13.64 21.45
C TYR A 413 20.03 -12.48 20.46
N GLY A 414 18.93 -11.74 20.58
CA GLY A 414 18.87 -10.42 19.97
C GLY A 414 19.83 -9.46 20.67
N PHE A 415 19.97 -8.27 20.10
CA PHE A 415 20.56 -7.14 20.81
C PHE A 415 19.76 -6.87 22.09
N GLU A 416 20.43 -6.75 23.24
CA GLU A 416 19.79 -6.56 24.55
C GLU A 416 20.31 -5.28 25.23
N ILE A 417 19.38 -4.47 25.74
CA ILE A 417 19.64 -3.26 26.54
C ILE A 417 18.84 -3.35 27.85
N PHE A 418 19.51 -3.16 28.97
CA PHE A 418 18.96 -3.09 30.33
C PHE A 418 19.47 -1.83 31.05
N GLU A 419 18.99 -1.60 32.28
CA GLU A 419 19.44 -0.47 33.12
C GLU A 419 20.89 -0.63 33.60
N LYS A 420 21.32 -1.85 33.96
CA LYS A 420 22.72 -2.21 34.24
C LYS A 420 23.20 -3.25 33.22
N ASN A 421 23.95 -2.83 32.21
CA ASN A 421 24.59 -3.72 31.23
C ASN A 421 26.01 -4.06 31.71
N SER A 422 26.41 -5.33 31.61
CA SER A 422 27.71 -5.84 32.06
C SER A 422 28.44 -6.59 30.93
N PHE A 423 29.44 -7.41 31.27
CA PHE A 423 30.25 -8.17 30.32
C PHE A 423 29.41 -9.08 29.41
N GLU A 424 28.35 -9.69 29.96
CA GLU A 424 27.43 -10.58 29.26
C GLU A 424 26.71 -9.85 28.12
N GLN A 425 26.16 -8.66 28.38
CA GLN A 425 25.53 -7.82 27.35
C GLN A 425 26.55 -7.34 26.32
N LEU A 426 27.77 -7.00 26.72
CA LEU A 426 28.82 -6.60 25.77
C LEU A 426 29.13 -7.72 24.78
N CYS A 427 29.18 -8.98 25.25
CA CYS A 427 29.37 -10.15 24.39
C CYS A 427 28.17 -10.38 23.45
N ILE A 428 26.94 -10.33 23.97
CA ILE A 428 25.70 -10.47 23.19
C ILE A 428 25.60 -9.41 22.08
N ASN A 429 25.86 -8.15 22.44
CA ASN A 429 25.76 -7.03 21.52
C ASN A 429 26.90 -7.01 20.51
N TYR A 430 28.11 -7.46 20.87
CA TYR A 430 29.21 -7.72 19.92
C TYR A 430 28.85 -8.78 18.86
N VAL A 431 28.22 -9.90 19.24
CA VAL A 431 27.78 -10.91 18.25
C VAL A 431 26.73 -10.32 17.31
N ASN A 432 25.78 -9.55 17.83
CA ASN A 432 24.78 -8.88 17.01
C ASN A 432 25.40 -7.83 16.08
N GLU A 433 26.41 -7.07 16.52
CA GLU A 433 27.19 -6.13 15.70
C GLU A 433 27.89 -6.86 14.54
N LYS A 434 28.58 -7.97 14.83
CA LYS A 434 29.26 -8.81 13.82
C LYS A 434 28.28 -9.40 12.82
N LEU A 435 27.14 -9.93 13.27
CA LEU A 435 26.11 -10.48 12.38
C LEU A 435 25.40 -9.40 11.55
N GLN A 436 25.29 -8.17 12.04
CA GLN A 436 24.80 -7.05 11.23
C GLN A 436 25.82 -6.65 10.16
N GLN A 437 27.13 -6.72 10.45
CA GLN A 437 28.17 -6.53 9.42
C GLN A 437 28.06 -7.61 8.33
N ILE A 438 27.85 -8.89 8.71
CA ILE A 438 27.56 -9.97 7.73
C ILE A 438 26.30 -9.63 6.92
N PHE A 439 25.21 -9.22 7.57
CA PHE A 439 23.96 -8.87 6.90
C PHE A 439 24.18 -7.79 5.84
N ILE A 440 24.87 -6.71 6.19
CA ILE A 440 25.17 -5.59 5.30
C ILE A 440 26.06 -6.08 4.14
N GLN A 441 27.18 -6.75 4.44
CA GLN A 441 28.13 -7.23 3.44
C GLN A 441 27.49 -8.21 2.46
N LEU A 442 26.77 -9.24 2.94
CA LEU A 442 26.17 -10.26 2.08
C LEU A 442 24.94 -9.75 1.32
N THR A 443 24.09 -8.91 1.92
CA THR A 443 22.94 -8.32 1.22
C THR A 443 23.39 -7.41 0.09
N LEU A 444 24.40 -6.57 0.33
CA LEU A 444 24.94 -5.67 -0.69
C LEU A 444 25.75 -6.42 -1.75
N LYS A 445 26.53 -7.45 -1.37
CA LYS A 445 27.29 -8.27 -2.32
C LYS A 445 26.36 -9.06 -3.22
N ALA A 446 25.42 -9.82 -2.68
CA ALA A 446 24.50 -10.64 -3.49
C ALA A 446 23.64 -9.78 -4.45
N GLU A 447 23.33 -8.54 -4.04
CA GLU A 447 22.65 -7.57 -4.90
C GLU A 447 23.55 -7.01 -6.02
N GLN A 448 24.83 -6.69 -5.73
CA GLN A 448 25.82 -6.34 -6.74
C GLN A 448 26.10 -7.49 -7.72
N ASP A 449 26.22 -8.71 -7.21
CA ASP A 449 26.43 -9.94 -8.02
C ASP A 449 25.22 -10.22 -8.92
N GLU A 450 23.99 -9.91 -8.49
CA GLU A 450 22.79 -9.97 -9.35
C GLU A 450 22.84 -8.91 -10.46
N TYR A 451 23.14 -7.65 -10.13
CA TYR A 451 23.22 -6.58 -11.14
C TYR A 451 24.37 -6.79 -12.13
N ALA A 452 25.52 -7.32 -11.70
CA ALA A 452 26.63 -7.69 -12.58
C ALA A 452 26.24 -8.83 -13.54
N ARG A 453 25.62 -9.90 -13.04
CA ARG A 453 25.14 -11.05 -13.84
C ARG A 453 24.08 -10.66 -14.86
N GLU A 454 23.22 -9.72 -14.50
CA GLU A 454 22.13 -9.21 -15.36
C GLU A 454 22.53 -7.97 -16.19
N GLN A 455 23.81 -7.55 -16.13
CA GLN A 455 24.37 -6.41 -16.87
C GLN A 455 23.62 -5.07 -16.65
N ILE A 456 23.14 -4.87 -15.42
CA ILE A 456 22.40 -3.68 -14.99
C ILE A 456 23.39 -2.54 -14.68
N GLN A 457 23.03 -1.31 -15.09
CA GLN A 457 23.89 -0.14 -14.90
C GLN A 457 23.84 0.35 -13.44
N TRP A 458 24.78 -0.12 -12.63
CA TRP A 458 24.77 0.10 -11.19
C TRP A 458 25.43 1.43 -10.75
N THR A 459 24.80 2.10 -9.79
CA THR A 459 25.38 3.21 -9.01
C THR A 459 25.62 2.75 -7.58
N PRO A 460 26.87 2.72 -7.07
CA PRO A 460 27.15 2.26 -5.70
C PRO A 460 26.35 3.02 -4.63
N ILE A 461 25.53 2.30 -3.87
CA ILE A 461 24.79 2.86 -2.72
C ILE A 461 25.78 3.20 -1.61
N LYS A 462 25.69 4.40 -1.03
CA LYS A 462 26.35 4.72 0.25
C LYS A 462 25.54 4.13 1.40
N TYR A 463 26.17 3.27 2.19
CA TYR A 463 25.63 2.66 3.41
C TYR A 463 26.54 2.95 4.60
N PHE A 464 26.06 2.72 5.83
CA PHE A 464 26.89 2.75 7.02
C PHE A 464 27.54 1.38 7.23
N ASP A 465 28.87 1.32 7.23
CA ASP A 465 29.65 0.11 7.49
C ASP A 465 29.96 0.04 8.99
N ASN A 466 29.38 -0.94 9.70
CA ASN A 466 29.49 -1.03 11.16
C ASN A 466 30.75 -1.79 11.63
N LYS A 467 31.67 -2.15 10.71
CA LYS A 467 32.99 -2.71 11.04
C LYS A 467 33.76 -1.82 12.01
N ILE A 468 33.61 -0.50 11.96
CA ILE A 468 34.28 0.42 12.91
C ILE A 468 33.88 0.20 14.38
N VAL A 469 32.68 -0.35 14.63
CA VAL A 469 32.21 -0.74 15.97
C VAL A 469 32.71 -2.15 16.32
N CYS A 470 32.75 -3.06 15.34
CA CYS A 470 33.37 -4.38 15.51
C CYS A 470 34.86 -4.24 15.90
N ASP A 471 35.62 -3.43 15.16
CA ASP A 471 37.04 -3.14 15.38
C ASP A 471 37.26 -2.49 16.76
N LEU A 472 36.42 -1.53 17.15
CA LEU A 472 36.47 -0.91 18.48
C LEU A 472 36.40 -1.95 19.60
N ILE A 473 35.59 -3.00 19.46
CA ILE A 473 35.42 -4.04 20.47
C ILE A 473 36.54 -5.10 20.36
N GLU A 474 36.79 -5.61 19.16
CA GLU A 474 37.56 -6.85 18.96
C GLU A 474 39.05 -6.66 18.66
N ALA A 475 39.49 -5.48 18.22
CA ALA A 475 40.86 -5.29 17.75
C ALA A 475 41.93 -5.58 18.82
N VAL A 476 43.05 -6.13 18.38
CA VAL A 476 44.23 -6.40 19.23
C VAL A 476 45.30 -5.32 19.05
N ARG A 477 45.40 -4.73 17.85
CA ARG A 477 46.30 -3.61 17.56
C ARG A 477 45.67 -2.70 16.49
N PRO A 478 45.26 -1.46 16.79
CA PRO A 478 45.21 -0.85 18.14
C PRO A 478 44.32 -1.66 19.11
N PRO A 479 44.51 -1.53 20.43
CA PRO A 479 43.74 -2.30 21.40
C PRO A 479 42.27 -1.84 21.42
N GLY A 480 41.35 -2.75 21.13
CA GLY A 480 39.92 -2.61 21.34
C GLY A 480 39.49 -2.97 22.76
N ILE A 481 38.19 -2.82 23.06
CA ILE A 481 37.61 -2.99 24.40
C ILE A 481 38.02 -4.32 25.07
N LEU A 482 37.89 -5.45 24.36
CA LEU A 482 38.21 -6.78 24.91
C LEU A 482 39.71 -6.94 25.21
N SER A 483 40.57 -6.29 24.42
CA SER A 483 42.02 -6.29 24.61
C SER A 483 42.43 -5.42 25.80
N ALA A 484 41.82 -4.24 25.95
CA ALA A 484 42.01 -3.37 27.11
C ALA A 484 41.59 -4.04 28.44
N MET A 485 40.47 -4.79 28.44
CA MET A 485 40.07 -5.60 29.61
C MET A 485 41.13 -6.66 29.93
N LYS A 486 41.66 -7.36 28.92
CA LYS A 486 42.67 -8.40 29.09
C LYS A 486 43.98 -7.84 29.65
N ASP A 487 44.48 -6.73 29.10
CA ASP A 487 45.70 -6.09 29.59
C ASP A 487 45.54 -5.51 31.00
N ALA A 488 44.36 -5.03 31.39
CA ALA A 488 44.09 -4.63 32.77
C ALA A 488 44.12 -5.81 33.76
N THR A 489 43.54 -6.97 33.40
CA THR A 489 43.65 -8.20 34.22
C THR A 489 45.09 -8.75 34.30
N LYS A 490 46.00 -8.23 33.46
CA LYS A 490 47.41 -8.63 33.40
C LYS A 490 48.33 -7.74 34.24
N THR A 491 47.92 -6.50 34.56
CA THR A 491 48.69 -5.61 35.46
C THR A 491 48.28 -5.76 36.93
N ALA A 492 46.99 -5.95 37.22
CA ALA A 492 46.43 -5.92 38.57
C ALA A 492 45.84 -7.28 39.03
N HIS A 493 46.51 -8.39 38.71
CA HIS A 493 46.04 -9.78 38.86
C HIS A 493 45.26 -10.16 40.15
N ALA A 494 45.55 -9.50 41.28
CA ALA A 494 45.06 -9.86 42.61
C ALA A 494 43.80 -9.09 43.06
N ASP A 495 43.65 -7.82 42.67
CA ASP A 495 42.52 -6.95 43.05
C ASP A 495 41.63 -6.64 41.81
N PRO A 496 40.37 -7.12 41.78
CA PRO A 496 39.40 -6.76 40.75
C PRO A 496 39.16 -5.25 40.66
N ALA A 497 39.11 -4.53 41.79
CA ALA A 497 38.83 -3.09 41.78
C ALA A 497 39.99 -2.27 41.20
N ALA A 498 41.24 -2.69 41.39
CA ALA A 498 42.40 -2.14 40.67
C ALA A 498 42.34 -2.47 39.18
N SER A 499 42.00 -3.71 38.81
CA SER A 499 41.85 -4.12 37.41
C SER A 499 40.80 -3.28 36.67
N ASP A 500 39.61 -3.12 37.26
CA ASP A 500 38.52 -2.30 36.70
C ASP A 500 38.91 -0.81 36.58
N ARG A 501 39.67 -0.27 37.54
CA ARG A 501 40.22 1.11 37.48
C ARG A 501 41.24 1.27 36.35
N THR A 502 42.18 0.33 36.17
CA THR A 502 43.16 0.37 35.07
C THR A 502 42.50 0.17 33.70
N PHE A 503 41.47 -0.67 33.63
CA PHE A 503 40.66 -0.80 32.41
C PHE A 503 40.02 0.54 32.04
N MET A 504 39.42 1.26 32.98
CA MET A 504 38.82 2.57 32.69
C MET A 504 39.82 3.68 32.37
N GLN A 505 41.04 3.64 32.92
CA GLN A 505 42.13 4.50 32.45
C GLN A 505 42.45 4.24 30.97
N SER A 506 42.45 2.96 30.55
CA SER A 506 42.65 2.59 29.14
C SER A 506 41.49 3.09 28.26
N ILE A 507 40.24 2.91 28.69
CA ILE A 507 39.03 3.39 27.99
C ILE A 507 39.02 4.92 27.85
N ASN A 508 39.41 5.67 28.88
CA ASN A 508 39.55 7.13 28.81
C ASN A 508 40.63 7.58 27.82
N GLY A 509 41.65 6.75 27.56
CA GLY A 509 42.68 7.00 26.55
C GLY A 509 42.28 6.62 25.11
N MET A 510 41.17 5.92 24.90
CA MET A 510 40.71 5.49 23.58
C MET A 510 39.84 6.56 22.89
N SER A 511 40.35 7.17 21.82
CA SER A 511 39.59 8.08 20.97
C SER A 511 38.92 7.34 19.81
N ASN A 512 37.58 7.25 19.81
CA ASN A 512 36.78 6.68 18.73
C ASN A 512 35.38 7.32 18.72
N PRO A 513 34.80 7.71 17.56
CA PRO A 513 33.47 8.34 17.48
C PRO A 513 32.31 7.52 18.09
N HIS A 514 32.47 6.20 18.14
CA HIS A 514 31.49 5.24 18.69
C HIS A 514 31.76 4.85 20.15
N LEU A 515 32.80 5.40 20.79
CA LEU A 515 33.05 5.27 22.23
C LEU A 515 32.73 6.60 22.92
N THR A 516 32.16 6.55 24.12
CA THR A 516 32.00 7.72 24.99
C THR A 516 32.19 7.30 26.45
N PRO A 517 33.39 7.50 27.02
CA PRO A 517 33.67 7.19 28.42
C PRO A 517 32.83 8.04 29.38
N ARG A 518 32.53 7.49 30.57
CA ARG A 518 31.87 8.18 31.69
C ARG A 518 32.46 7.71 33.01
N GLN A 519 32.05 8.30 34.13
CA GLN A 519 32.46 7.82 35.44
C GLN A 519 31.83 6.45 35.72
N GLY A 520 32.64 5.44 36.06
CA GLY A 520 32.20 4.06 36.37
C GLY A 520 31.54 3.28 35.21
N SER A 521 31.51 3.84 34.00
CA SER A 521 30.76 3.30 32.86
C SER A 521 31.31 3.78 31.52
N PHE A 522 31.00 3.09 30.43
CA PHE A 522 31.32 3.56 29.08
C PHE A 522 30.16 3.27 28.13
N ILE A 523 29.93 4.18 27.18
CA ILE A 523 28.90 4.03 26.15
C ILE A 523 29.55 3.56 24.84
N ILE A 524 28.99 2.52 24.22
CA ILE A 524 29.25 2.18 22.81
C ILE A 524 28.03 2.55 21.99
N LYS A 525 28.25 3.22 20.86
CA LYS A 525 27.23 3.53 19.85
C LYS A 525 27.16 2.40 18.83
N HIS A 526 26.36 1.39 19.15
CA HIS A 526 26.14 0.22 18.29
C HIS A 526 25.27 0.59 17.07
N TYR A 527 25.22 -0.27 16.05
CA TYR A 527 24.24 -0.11 14.95
C TYR A 527 22.78 0.02 15.45
N ALA A 528 22.52 -0.58 16.62
CA ALA A 528 21.25 -0.64 17.31
C ALA A 528 20.93 0.60 18.17
N GLY A 529 21.93 1.42 18.52
CA GLY A 529 21.82 2.55 19.43
C GLY A 529 22.91 2.61 20.51
N ASP A 530 22.82 3.60 21.39
CA ASP A 530 23.79 3.85 22.46
C ASP A 530 23.53 2.92 23.67
N VAL A 531 24.52 2.11 24.05
CA VAL A 531 24.44 1.22 25.23
C VAL A 531 25.50 1.59 26.25
N ALA A 532 25.06 1.86 27.49
CA ALA A 532 25.94 2.14 28.62
C ALA A 532 26.28 0.85 29.39
N TYR A 533 27.56 0.48 29.41
CA TYR A 533 28.10 -0.67 30.14
C TYR A 533 28.72 -0.21 31.46
N THR A 534 28.37 -0.89 32.56
CA THR A 534 28.96 -0.66 33.88
C THR A 534 30.28 -1.42 34.03
N VAL A 535 31.28 -0.75 34.59
CA VAL A 535 32.66 -1.25 34.72
C VAL A 535 32.82 -2.21 35.91
N ASP A 536 32.05 -1.99 36.97
CA ASP A 536 31.99 -2.79 38.19
C ASP A 536 31.94 -4.32 37.92
N GLY A 537 33.05 -5.02 38.22
CA GLY A 537 33.23 -6.45 38.07
C GLY A 537 33.52 -6.93 36.63
N ILE A 538 33.69 -6.02 35.66
CA ILE A 538 33.75 -6.38 34.24
C ILE A 538 35.06 -7.08 33.87
N THR A 539 36.18 -6.73 34.51
CA THR A 539 37.48 -7.36 34.22
C THR A 539 37.59 -8.78 34.79
N ASP A 540 37.04 -9.06 35.97
CA ASP A 540 37.04 -10.40 36.55
C ASP A 540 36.08 -11.35 35.80
N LYS A 541 34.93 -10.84 35.32
CA LYS A 541 34.05 -11.57 34.37
C LYS A 541 34.75 -11.92 33.06
N ASN A 542 35.60 -11.04 32.52
CA ASN A 542 36.41 -11.35 31.34
C ASN A 542 37.49 -12.40 31.64
N LYS A 543 38.09 -12.34 32.84
CA LYS A 543 39.19 -13.22 33.28
C LYS A 543 38.78 -14.70 33.34
N ASP A 544 37.55 -14.98 33.78
CA ASP A 544 36.85 -16.28 33.68
C ASP A 544 37.73 -17.52 33.95
N LEU A 545 38.38 -17.51 35.12
CA LEU A 545 39.42 -18.47 35.49
C LEU A 545 39.09 -19.23 36.77
N LEU A 546 39.06 -20.56 36.67
CA LEU A 546 39.09 -21.45 37.82
C LEU A 546 40.43 -21.31 38.56
N LEU A 547 40.38 -21.40 39.88
CA LEU A 547 41.57 -21.42 40.72
C LEU A 547 42.28 -22.78 40.62
N LYS A 548 43.62 -22.80 40.71
CA LYS A 548 44.43 -24.03 40.70
C LYS A 548 43.94 -25.06 41.73
N GLY A 549 43.46 -24.62 42.90
CA GLY A 549 42.91 -25.50 43.95
C GLY A 549 41.70 -26.33 43.47
N LEU A 550 40.71 -25.70 42.84
CA LEU A 550 39.54 -26.40 42.30
C LEU A 550 39.91 -27.36 41.15
N LEU A 551 40.86 -26.97 40.30
CA LEU A 551 41.30 -27.85 39.21
C LEU A 551 42.07 -29.08 39.72
N ASN A 552 42.89 -28.91 40.77
CA ASN A 552 43.55 -30.02 41.44
C ASN A 552 42.53 -30.96 42.12
N LEU A 553 41.45 -30.42 42.72
CA LEU A 553 40.37 -31.20 43.35
C LEU A 553 39.69 -32.16 42.37
N PHE A 554 39.36 -31.69 41.16
CA PHE A 554 38.78 -32.55 40.12
C PHE A 554 39.74 -33.69 39.74
N GLY A 555 41.04 -33.41 39.66
CA GLY A 555 42.08 -34.41 39.43
C GLY A 555 42.21 -35.48 40.53
N THR A 556 41.65 -35.25 41.73
CA THR A 556 41.60 -36.21 42.84
C THR A 556 40.25 -36.91 43.02
N SER A 557 39.24 -36.61 42.18
CA SER A 557 37.93 -37.25 42.24
C SER A 557 37.98 -38.76 41.90
N GLY A 558 37.15 -39.58 42.55
CA GLY A 558 36.87 -40.95 42.12
C GLY A 558 35.97 -41.01 40.86
N ASN A 559 35.19 -39.97 40.61
CA ASN A 559 34.11 -39.99 39.64
C ASN A 559 34.63 -39.78 38.21
N LYS A 560 34.51 -40.82 37.38
CA LYS A 560 34.95 -40.83 35.97
C LYS A 560 34.25 -39.78 35.10
N PHE A 561 33.02 -39.39 35.44
CA PHE A 561 32.30 -38.33 34.75
C PHE A 561 32.87 -36.95 35.09
N VAL A 562 33.28 -36.70 36.34
CA VAL A 562 34.00 -35.48 36.73
C VAL A 562 35.31 -35.35 35.93
N HIS A 563 36.10 -36.42 35.80
CA HIS A 563 37.28 -36.44 34.91
C HIS A 563 36.93 -36.20 33.43
N THR A 564 35.75 -36.62 32.98
CA THR A 564 35.28 -36.40 31.60
C THR A 564 34.87 -34.93 31.38
N LEU A 565 34.32 -34.26 32.40
CA LEU A 565 33.99 -32.83 32.36
C LEU A 565 35.23 -31.93 32.56
N PHE A 566 36.30 -32.44 33.17
CA PHE A 566 37.56 -31.72 33.42
C PHE A 566 38.80 -32.49 32.92
N PRO A 567 38.91 -32.78 31.60
CA PRO A 567 39.93 -33.69 31.05
C PRO A 567 41.35 -33.08 30.96
N HIS A 568 41.51 -31.79 31.20
CA HIS A 568 42.81 -31.12 31.15
C HIS A 568 43.52 -31.18 32.51
N GLN A 569 44.58 -31.99 32.59
CA GLN A 569 45.51 -31.96 33.71
C GLN A 569 46.10 -30.56 33.89
N VAL A 570 46.26 -30.13 35.15
CA VAL A 570 46.82 -28.82 35.49
C VAL A 570 48.31 -28.81 35.22
N ASP A 571 48.70 -28.25 34.06
CA ASP A 571 50.08 -27.89 33.76
C ASP A 571 50.55 -26.81 34.76
N GLN A 572 51.21 -27.25 35.83
CA GLN A 572 51.55 -26.41 36.98
C GLN A 572 52.57 -25.32 36.60
N ASP A 573 53.42 -25.61 35.61
CA ASP A 573 54.48 -24.77 35.06
C ASP A 573 54.01 -23.79 33.97
N ASN A 574 52.75 -23.86 33.52
CA ASN A 574 52.29 -23.00 32.42
C ASN A 574 52.16 -21.52 32.83
N ARG A 575 53.23 -20.76 32.59
CA ARG A 575 53.31 -19.32 32.87
C ARG A 575 52.53 -18.45 31.87
N LYS A 576 51.85 -19.03 30.87
CA LYS A 576 50.98 -18.28 29.94
C LYS A 576 49.62 -18.05 30.58
N GLN A 577 49.10 -16.83 30.54
CA GLN A 577 47.68 -16.62 30.84
C GLN A 577 46.82 -17.40 29.82
N PRO A 578 45.89 -18.26 30.29
CA PRO A 578 44.93 -18.94 29.41
C PRO A 578 43.94 -17.93 28.77
N PRO A 579 43.21 -18.31 27.71
CA PRO A 579 42.33 -17.40 26.98
C PRO A 579 41.17 -16.91 27.84
N SER A 580 41.00 -15.59 27.87
CA SER A 580 39.92 -14.91 28.59
C SER A 580 38.57 -15.22 27.93
N ALA A 581 37.45 -15.00 28.63
CA ALA A 581 36.12 -15.11 28.02
C ALA A 581 36.00 -14.21 26.77
N GLY A 582 36.60 -13.02 26.80
CA GLY A 582 36.75 -12.10 25.66
C GLY A 582 37.50 -12.69 24.46
N ASP A 583 38.55 -13.49 24.69
CA ASP A 583 39.23 -14.21 23.62
C ASP A 583 38.36 -15.34 23.05
N ARG A 584 37.66 -16.09 23.92
CA ARG A 584 36.79 -17.21 23.52
C ARG A 584 35.60 -16.74 22.69
N ILE A 585 34.95 -15.62 23.06
CA ILE A 585 33.88 -15.05 22.24
C ILE A 585 34.42 -14.50 20.92
N ARG A 586 35.58 -13.82 20.91
CA ARG A 586 36.21 -13.36 19.65
C ARG A 586 36.47 -14.55 18.71
N ALA A 587 37.00 -15.67 19.22
CA ALA A 587 37.23 -16.87 18.42
C ALA A 587 35.91 -17.47 17.89
N SER A 588 34.94 -17.69 18.79
CA SER A 588 33.65 -18.31 18.45
C SER A 588 32.84 -17.47 17.46
N ALA A 589 32.80 -16.15 17.63
CA ALA A 589 32.11 -15.24 16.74
C ALA A 589 32.75 -15.21 15.35
N ASN A 590 34.08 -15.25 15.25
CA ASN A 590 34.76 -15.29 13.95
C ASN A 590 34.63 -16.67 13.26
N ALA A 591 34.64 -17.78 14.00
CA ALA A 591 34.33 -19.11 13.45
C ALA A 591 32.89 -19.21 12.91
N LEU A 592 31.92 -18.60 13.61
CA LEU A 592 30.55 -18.44 13.14
C LEU A 592 30.50 -17.56 11.86
N VAL A 593 31.20 -16.42 11.84
CA VAL A 593 31.28 -15.55 10.65
C VAL A 593 31.83 -16.31 9.45
N GLU A 594 32.93 -17.04 9.61
CA GLU A 594 33.52 -17.85 8.54
C GLU A 594 32.60 -18.96 8.04
N THR A 595 31.76 -19.52 8.91
CA THR A 595 30.81 -20.58 8.55
C THR A 595 29.61 -20.01 7.81
N LEU A 596 29.05 -18.89 8.28
CA LEU A 596 27.96 -18.19 7.60
C LEU A 596 28.38 -17.61 6.24
N MET A 597 29.63 -17.15 6.10
CA MET A 597 30.19 -16.68 4.82
C MET A 597 30.38 -17.78 3.76
N LYS A 598 30.31 -19.06 4.16
CA LYS A 598 30.33 -20.24 3.26
C LYS A 598 28.91 -20.70 2.86
N CYS A 599 27.88 -19.93 3.22
CA CYS A 599 26.47 -20.27 3.03
C CYS A 599 25.69 -19.09 2.42
N GLN A 600 24.61 -19.37 1.69
CA GLN A 600 23.64 -18.37 1.23
C GLN A 600 22.69 -18.00 2.37
N PRO A 601 22.61 -16.72 2.79
CA PRO A 601 21.83 -16.33 3.96
C PRO A 601 20.37 -15.98 3.65
N SER A 602 19.48 -16.48 4.49
CA SER A 602 18.10 -16.05 4.63
C SER A 602 17.90 -15.45 6.03
N TYR A 603 17.08 -14.38 6.14
CA TYR A 603 17.00 -13.60 7.38
C TYR A 603 15.57 -13.52 7.92
N ILE A 604 15.43 -13.76 9.23
CA ILE A 604 14.18 -13.58 9.98
C ILE A 604 14.41 -12.59 11.12
N ARG A 605 13.61 -11.52 11.16
CA ARG A 605 13.61 -10.49 12.19
C ARG A 605 12.31 -10.59 12.98
N THR A 606 12.40 -11.18 14.17
CA THR A 606 11.27 -11.40 15.07
C THR A 606 11.04 -10.18 15.97
N ILE A 607 9.77 -9.82 16.19
CA ILE A 607 9.32 -8.66 16.96
C ILE A 607 8.35 -9.11 18.05
N LYS A 608 8.52 -8.58 19.24
CA LYS A 608 7.64 -8.76 20.40
C LYS A 608 6.66 -7.57 20.49
N PRO A 609 5.34 -7.76 20.35
CA PRO A 609 4.40 -6.62 20.31
C PRO A 609 4.14 -5.98 21.69
N ASN A 610 4.32 -6.70 22.79
CA ASN A 610 4.09 -6.22 24.16
C ASN A 610 4.83 -7.10 25.19
N GLU A 611 5.01 -6.58 26.41
CA GLU A 611 5.62 -7.34 27.52
C GLU A 611 4.62 -8.29 28.22
N ASN A 612 3.33 -7.99 28.16
CA ASN A 612 2.26 -8.64 28.91
C ASN A 612 1.82 -10.01 28.34
N LYS A 613 2.43 -10.47 27.24
CA LYS A 613 2.04 -11.68 26.47
C LYS A 613 0.58 -11.62 25.97
N SER A 614 0.03 -10.43 25.77
CA SER A 614 -1.33 -10.25 25.28
C SER A 614 -1.40 -10.46 23.77
N TYR A 615 -2.39 -11.22 23.30
CA TYR A 615 -2.61 -11.48 21.87
C TYR A 615 -3.23 -10.30 21.11
N SER A 616 -3.70 -9.26 21.82
CA SER A 616 -4.37 -8.09 21.25
C SER A 616 -3.65 -6.77 21.52
N GLU A 617 -2.69 -6.73 22.44
CA GLU A 617 -1.93 -5.53 22.74
C GLU A 617 -0.77 -5.33 21.74
N TYR A 618 -0.65 -4.11 21.23
CA TYR A 618 0.49 -3.69 20.41
C TYR A 618 1.08 -2.39 20.97
N ASN A 619 2.19 -2.51 21.69
CA ASN A 619 2.91 -1.42 22.33
C ASN A 619 3.73 -0.66 21.27
N VAL A 620 3.14 0.43 20.76
CA VAL A 620 3.70 1.24 19.67
C VAL A 620 5.12 1.74 19.98
N PRO A 621 5.45 2.27 21.18
CA PRO A 621 6.82 2.62 21.55
C PRO A 621 7.81 1.45 21.52
N ASN A 622 7.49 0.31 22.15
CA ASN A 622 8.41 -0.83 22.23
C ASN A 622 8.67 -1.44 20.85
N VAL A 623 7.67 -1.52 19.98
CA VAL A 623 7.87 -1.99 18.61
C VAL A 623 8.61 -0.93 17.76
N LEU A 624 8.41 0.37 18.00
CA LEU A 624 9.23 1.42 17.35
C LEU A 624 10.70 1.32 17.74
N HIS A 625 11.00 0.97 19.00
CA HIS A 625 12.35 0.69 19.47
C HIS A 625 12.96 -0.51 18.75
N GLN A 626 12.21 -1.62 18.65
CA GLN A 626 12.64 -2.81 17.90
C GLN A 626 12.87 -2.55 16.41
N ILE A 627 11.99 -1.81 15.74
CA ILE A 627 12.14 -1.45 14.32
C ILE A 627 13.44 -0.66 14.08
N LYS A 628 13.80 0.24 15.00
CA LYS A 628 15.06 1.00 14.98
C LYS A 628 16.26 0.07 15.20
N TYR A 629 16.30 -0.66 16.32
CA TYR A 629 17.51 -1.42 16.69
C TYR A 629 17.73 -2.65 15.79
N LEU A 630 16.69 -3.21 15.18
CA LEU A 630 16.82 -4.25 14.14
C LEU A 630 17.21 -3.69 12.76
N GLY A 631 17.40 -2.37 12.64
CA GLY A 631 17.80 -1.70 11.40
C GLY A 631 16.77 -1.81 10.28
N LEU A 632 15.47 -1.95 10.57
CA LEU A 632 14.49 -2.27 9.53
C LEU A 632 14.29 -1.13 8.53
N GLN A 633 14.43 0.13 8.95
CA GLN A 633 14.44 1.27 8.02
C GLN A 633 15.65 1.21 7.07
N GLU A 634 16.83 0.89 7.58
CA GLU A 634 18.07 0.71 6.81
C GLU A 634 17.96 -0.47 5.84
N ASN A 635 17.36 -1.58 6.26
CA ASN A 635 17.09 -2.73 5.40
C ASN A 635 16.16 -2.33 4.23
N VAL A 636 15.07 -1.60 4.51
CA VAL A 636 14.16 -1.08 3.47
C VAL A 636 14.86 -0.05 2.57
N ARG A 637 15.70 0.83 3.12
CA ARG A 637 16.49 1.83 2.39
C ARG A 637 17.48 1.18 1.43
N ILE A 638 18.28 0.21 1.89
CA ILE A 638 19.23 -0.54 1.06
C ILE A 638 18.49 -1.21 -0.10
N ARG A 639 17.33 -1.84 0.15
CA ARG A 639 16.53 -2.51 -0.89
C ARG A 639 15.79 -1.56 -1.85
N ARG A 640 15.31 -0.40 -1.41
CA ARG A 640 14.70 0.64 -2.28
C ARG A 640 15.71 1.52 -3.02
N ALA A 641 16.98 1.53 -2.59
CA ALA A 641 18.05 2.23 -3.31
C ALA A 641 18.57 1.40 -4.51
N GLY A 642 18.36 0.07 -4.49
CA GLY A 642 18.36 -0.76 -5.68
C GLY A 642 17.00 -0.78 -6.40
N PHE A 643 16.76 -1.81 -7.21
CA PHE A 643 15.47 -2.02 -7.86
C PHE A 643 14.50 -2.72 -6.92
N ALA A 644 13.39 -2.04 -6.58
CA ALA A 644 12.38 -2.51 -5.63
C ALA A 644 11.60 -3.75 -6.12
N TYR A 645 11.50 -3.99 -7.43
CA TYR A 645 10.87 -5.18 -7.98
C TYR A 645 11.70 -5.78 -9.12
N ARG A 646 11.78 -7.12 -9.14
CA ARG A 646 12.63 -7.92 -10.04
C ARG A 646 11.87 -9.18 -10.42
N GLN A 647 11.76 -9.48 -11.71
CA GLN A 647 11.01 -10.65 -12.17
C GLN A 647 11.56 -11.21 -13.47
N THR A 648 11.56 -12.55 -13.62
CA THR A 648 11.84 -13.21 -14.91
C THR A 648 10.87 -12.74 -15.99
N PHE A 649 11.34 -12.63 -17.24
CA PHE A 649 10.49 -12.08 -18.31
C PHE A 649 9.17 -12.83 -18.48
N GLU A 650 9.15 -14.16 -18.31
CA GLU A 650 7.95 -15.00 -18.41
C GLU A 650 6.90 -14.59 -17.36
N LYS A 651 7.26 -14.64 -16.07
CA LYS A 651 6.34 -14.28 -14.96
C LYS A 651 5.93 -12.80 -15.00
N PHE A 652 6.76 -11.92 -15.58
CA PHE A 652 6.36 -10.53 -15.84
C PHE A 652 5.27 -10.45 -16.92
N VAL A 653 5.41 -11.18 -18.02
CA VAL A 653 4.42 -11.20 -19.11
C VAL A 653 3.10 -11.81 -18.63
N ASP A 654 3.13 -12.97 -17.95
CA ASP A 654 1.92 -13.58 -17.37
C ASP A 654 1.19 -12.64 -16.40
N ARG A 655 1.94 -11.77 -15.69
CA ARG A 655 1.37 -10.75 -14.82
C ARG A 655 0.82 -9.54 -15.59
N PHE A 656 1.49 -9.05 -16.61
CA PHE A 656 1.20 -7.71 -17.16
C PHE A 656 0.80 -7.67 -18.65
N PHE A 657 0.64 -8.81 -19.34
CA PHE A 657 0.25 -8.83 -20.76
C PHE A 657 -1.08 -8.11 -21.05
N LEU A 658 -2.02 -8.08 -20.10
CA LEU A 658 -3.30 -7.36 -20.21
C LEU A 658 -3.15 -5.85 -20.41
N LEU A 659 -2.00 -5.28 -20.07
CA LEU A 659 -1.76 -3.84 -20.12
C LEU A 659 -1.40 -3.32 -21.53
N SER A 660 -0.76 -4.14 -22.36
CA SER A 660 -0.40 -3.77 -23.73
C SER A 660 -1.46 -4.28 -24.73
N PRO A 661 -2.04 -3.40 -25.57
CA PRO A 661 -2.89 -3.81 -26.69
C PRO A 661 -2.18 -4.64 -27.77
N ALA A 662 -0.85 -4.78 -27.70
CA ALA A 662 -0.06 -5.61 -28.60
C ALA A 662 0.18 -7.02 -28.03
N THR A 663 0.26 -7.18 -26.70
CA THR A 663 0.40 -8.50 -26.07
C THR A 663 -0.94 -9.13 -25.66
N SER A 664 -2.01 -8.33 -25.51
CA SER A 664 -3.37 -8.79 -25.15
C SER A 664 -4.42 -8.40 -26.20
N TYR A 665 -5.13 -9.40 -26.73
CA TYR A 665 -6.36 -9.21 -27.49
C TYR A 665 -7.53 -9.87 -26.76
N ALA A 666 -8.61 -9.12 -26.52
CA ALA A 666 -9.82 -9.56 -25.82
C ALA A 666 -9.62 -10.19 -24.40
N GLY A 667 -8.43 -10.02 -23.80
CA GLY A 667 -8.07 -10.64 -22.51
C GLY A 667 -7.27 -11.93 -22.63
N GLU A 668 -6.97 -12.39 -23.84
CA GLU A 668 -6.10 -13.54 -24.13
C GLU A 668 -4.72 -13.05 -24.61
N TYR A 669 -3.66 -13.82 -24.32
CA TYR A 669 -2.29 -13.50 -24.70
C TYR A 669 -2.04 -13.84 -26.18
N THR A 670 -1.55 -12.87 -26.96
CA THR A 670 -1.44 -12.98 -28.43
C THR A 670 -0.10 -12.53 -29.01
N TRP A 671 0.95 -12.42 -28.19
CA TRP A 671 2.28 -12.04 -28.65
C TRP A 671 3.03 -13.20 -29.33
N GLN A 672 3.88 -12.87 -30.31
CA GLN A 672 4.65 -13.85 -31.11
C GLN A 672 6.17 -13.65 -31.05
N GLY A 673 6.66 -12.57 -30.41
CA GLY A 673 8.08 -12.34 -30.17
C GLY A 673 8.56 -12.96 -28.85
N SER A 674 9.81 -12.68 -28.46
CA SER A 674 10.35 -13.19 -27.19
C SER A 674 9.68 -12.53 -25.97
N TYR A 675 9.73 -13.20 -24.81
CA TYR A 675 9.23 -12.63 -23.55
C TYR A 675 9.93 -11.30 -23.19
N GLN A 676 11.24 -11.18 -23.44
CA GLN A 676 11.98 -9.92 -23.23
C GLN A 676 11.39 -8.77 -24.05
N GLN A 677 11.04 -9.02 -25.33
CA GLN A 677 10.39 -8.04 -26.20
C GLN A 677 8.95 -7.75 -25.75
N ALA A 678 8.22 -8.76 -25.26
CA ALA A 678 6.88 -8.57 -24.71
C ALA A 678 6.90 -7.66 -23.47
N VAL A 679 7.81 -7.88 -22.52
CA VAL A 679 8.00 -6.99 -21.35
C VAL A 679 8.33 -5.56 -21.78
N GLN A 680 9.27 -5.39 -22.71
CA GLN A 680 9.65 -4.07 -23.21
C GLN A 680 8.47 -3.34 -23.89
N GLN A 681 7.63 -4.06 -24.63
CA GLN A 681 6.43 -3.51 -25.26
C GLN A 681 5.31 -3.23 -24.24
N ILE A 682 5.15 -4.04 -23.19
CA ILE A 682 4.26 -3.79 -22.06
C ILE A 682 4.63 -2.48 -21.36
N LEU A 683 5.88 -2.35 -20.89
CA LEU A 683 6.37 -1.17 -20.16
C LEU A 683 6.21 0.12 -20.98
N LYS A 684 6.49 0.03 -22.29
CA LYS A 684 6.31 1.11 -23.26
C LYS A 684 4.84 1.50 -23.48
N ASP A 685 3.92 0.54 -23.65
CA ASP A 685 2.49 0.84 -23.83
C ASP A 685 1.86 1.39 -22.55
N THR A 686 2.35 0.96 -21.38
CA THR A 686 1.96 1.56 -20.08
C THR A 686 2.50 2.97 -19.88
N SER A 687 3.31 3.49 -20.80
CA SER A 687 3.86 4.86 -20.79
C SER A 687 4.70 5.19 -19.55
N ILE A 688 5.40 4.20 -19.00
CA ILE A 688 6.27 4.35 -17.83
C ILE A 688 7.62 4.96 -18.26
N PRO A 689 8.16 5.97 -17.53
CA PRO A 689 9.47 6.55 -17.81
C PRO A 689 10.58 5.49 -17.88
N LYS A 690 11.56 5.65 -18.77
CA LYS A 690 12.68 4.70 -18.92
C LYS A 690 13.61 4.67 -17.70
N GLU A 691 13.53 5.71 -16.88
CA GLU A 691 14.32 5.93 -15.69
C GLU A 691 13.82 5.07 -14.51
N GLU A 692 12.62 4.49 -14.64
CA GLU A 692 11.92 3.69 -13.64
C GLU A 692 11.99 2.17 -13.90
N TRP A 693 12.55 1.72 -15.02
CA TRP A 693 12.73 0.31 -15.33
C TRP A 693 14.02 0.02 -16.10
N GLN A 694 14.63 -1.13 -15.84
CA GLN A 694 15.78 -1.61 -16.60
C GLN A 694 15.58 -3.08 -16.97
N MET A 695 16.05 -3.45 -18.16
CA MET A 695 16.04 -4.82 -18.67
C MET A 695 17.42 -5.43 -18.43
N GLY A 696 17.47 -6.58 -17.78
CA GLY A 696 18.67 -7.39 -17.67
C GLY A 696 18.78 -8.43 -18.78
N THR A 697 19.53 -9.49 -18.50
CA THR A 697 19.73 -10.63 -19.41
C THR A 697 18.63 -11.68 -19.29
N THR A 698 18.04 -11.87 -18.10
CA THR A 698 16.93 -12.82 -17.86
C THR A 698 15.74 -12.20 -17.10
N LYS A 699 15.96 -11.07 -16.41
CA LYS A 699 14.95 -10.41 -15.57
C LYS A 699 14.67 -8.98 -16.02
N ALA A 700 13.44 -8.53 -15.75
CA ALA A 700 13.05 -7.13 -15.78
C ALA A 700 13.06 -6.56 -14.36
N PHE A 701 13.55 -5.34 -14.23
CA PHE A 701 13.75 -4.63 -12.98
C PHE A 701 12.93 -3.34 -12.99
N ILE A 702 12.18 -3.07 -11.92
CA ILE A 702 11.44 -1.81 -11.70
C ILE A 702 12.02 -1.14 -10.47
N LYS A 703 12.28 0.16 -10.59
CA LYS A 703 13.01 0.98 -9.63
C LYS A 703 12.14 1.41 -8.46
N SER A 704 11.08 2.19 -8.73
CA SER A 704 10.12 2.62 -7.71
C SER A 704 8.98 1.62 -7.48
N PRO A 705 8.59 1.34 -6.22
CA PRO A 705 7.38 0.57 -5.94
C PRO A 705 6.10 1.30 -6.38
N GLU A 706 6.11 2.63 -6.44
CA GLU A 706 5.02 3.45 -6.97
C GLU A 706 4.71 3.10 -8.45
N THR A 707 5.74 2.77 -9.24
CA THR A 707 5.60 2.28 -10.62
C THR A 707 5.00 0.87 -10.69
N LEU A 708 5.39 -0.03 -9.77
CA LEU A 708 4.78 -1.36 -9.68
C LEU A 708 3.29 -1.27 -9.31
N PHE A 709 2.94 -0.41 -8.35
CA PHE A 709 1.53 -0.18 -7.97
C PHE A 709 0.71 0.43 -9.12
N ALA A 710 1.31 1.29 -9.96
CA ALA A 710 0.64 1.78 -11.15
C ALA A 710 0.31 0.64 -12.14
N LEU A 711 1.25 -0.28 -12.39
CA LEU A 711 1.03 -1.47 -13.24
C LEU A 711 -0.10 -2.36 -12.70
N GLU A 712 -0.06 -2.71 -11.41
CA GLU A 712 -1.09 -3.56 -10.78
C GLU A 712 -2.47 -2.87 -10.76
N HIS A 713 -2.53 -1.57 -10.43
CA HIS A 713 -3.77 -0.82 -10.45
C HIS A 713 -4.37 -0.68 -11.87
N MET A 714 -3.51 -0.57 -12.90
CA MET A 714 -3.93 -0.63 -14.30
C MET A 714 -4.44 -2.02 -14.70
N ARG A 715 -3.84 -3.11 -14.16
CA ARG A 715 -4.25 -4.50 -14.40
C ARG A 715 -5.63 -4.75 -13.82
N ASP A 716 -5.84 -4.42 -12.54
CA ASP A 716 -7.13 -4.62 -11.87
C ASP A 716 -8.26 -3.78 -12.50
N ARG A 717 -7.92 -2.57 -12.99
CA ARG A 717 -8.88 -1.73 -13.73
C ARG A 717 -9.15 -2.19 -15.17
N TYR A 718 -8.44 -3.17 -15.73
CA TYR A 718 -8.66 -3.65 -17.10
C TYR A 718 -10.13 -4.06 -17.33
N TRP A 719 -10.65 -4.95 -16.50
CA TRP A 719 -12.03 -5.44 -16.62
C TRP A 719 -13.07 -4.35 -16.33
N HIS A 720 -12.80 -3.46 -15.37
CA HIS A 720 -13.65 -2.29 -15.09
C HIS A 720 -13.73 -1.34 -16.29
N ASN A 721 -12.61 -1.13 -17.00
CA ASN A 721 -12.55 -0.31 -18.21
C ASN A 721 -13.31 -0.96 -19.39
N MET A 722 -13.26 -2.28 -19.52
CA MET A 722 -14.07 -3.02 -20.52
C MET A 722 -15.56 -2.97 -20.20
N ALA A 723 -15.96 -3.19 -18.95
CA ALA A 723 -17.35 -3.04 -18.51
C ALA A 723 -17.88 -1.62 -18.77
N THR A 724 -17.07 -0.59 -18.48
CA THR A 724 -17.42 0.82 -18.75
C THR A 724 -17.60 1.10 -20.25
N ARG A 725 -16.78 0.49 -21.11
CA ARG A 725 -16.91 0.57 -22.58
C ARG A 725 -18.24 -0.04 -23.06
N ILE A 726 -18.63 -1.21 -22.52
CA ILE A 726 -19.92 -1.87 -22.82
C ILE A 726 -21.08 -1.01 -22.33
N GLN A 727 -21.06 -0.53 -21.08
CA GLN A 727 -22.10 0.33 -20.51
C GLN A 727 -22.34 1.60 -21.34
N ARG A 728 -21.28 2.23 -21.87
CA ARG A 728 -21.40 3.43 -22.71
C ARG A 728 -22.16 3.14 -24.01
N MET A 729 -21.86 2.02 -24.67
CA MET A 729 -22.54 1.61 -25.91
C MET A 729 -24.01 1.23 -25.64
N TRP A 730 -24.27 0.51 -24.54
CA TRP A 730 -25.63 0.15 -24.14
C TRP A 730 -26.51 1.37 -23.82
N ARG A 731 -26.00 2.33 -23.03
CA ARG A 731 -26.69 3.60 -22.74
C ARG A 731 -26.99 4.40 -24.01
N ALA A 732 -26.05 4.44 -24.96
CA ALA A 732 -26.25 5.10 -26.26
C ALA A 732 -27.33 4.40 -27.13
N TYR A 733 -27.35 3.07 -27.15
CA TYR A 733 -28.39 2.29 -27.84
C TYR A 733 -29.79 2.53 -27.25
N LEU A 734 -29.92 2.52 -25.91
CA LEU A 734 -31.19 2.82 -25.24
C LEU A 734 -31.70 4.23 -25.55
N ALA A 735 -30.82 5.24 -25.54
CA ALA A 735 -31.16 6.61 -25.91
C ALA A 735 -31.65 6.71 -27.37
N TYR A 736 -30.97 6.05 -28.31
CA TYR A 736 -31.36 6.02 -29.72
C TYR A 736 -32.73 5.33 -29.95
N ARG A 737 -33.00 4.24 -29.22
CA ARG A 737 -34.29 3.53 -29.23
C ARG A 737 -35.42 4.44 -28.72
N ALA A 738 -35.19 5.17 -27.62
CA ALA A 738 -36.16 6.10 -27.05
C ALA A 738 -36.43 7.33 -27.95
N GLU A 739 -35.39 7.89 -28.58
CA GLU A 739 -35.55 9.01 -29.52
C GLU A 739 -36.39 8.60 -30.74
N SER A 740 -36.10 7.41 -31.28
CA SER A 740 -36.81 6.84 -32.44
C SER A 740 -38.31 6.68 -32.16
N ALA A 741 -38.68 6.12 -31.00
CA ALA A 741 -40.08 6.03 -30.57
C ALA A 741 -40.74 7.42 -30.42
N THR A 742 -40.03 8.38 -29.82
CA THR A 742 -40.52 9.75 -29.60
C THR A 742 -40.81 10.48 -30.92
N ARG A 743 -39.96 10.31 -31.95
CA ARG A 743 -40.17 10.88 -33.28
C ARG A 743 -41.47 10.38 -33.93
N ILE A 744 -41.72 9.07 -33.87
CA ILE A 744 -42.94 8.43 -34.41
C ILE A 744 -44.20 8.96 -33.71
N GLN A 745 -44.19 9.00 -32.37
CA GLN A 745 -45.32 9.50 -31.58
C GLN A 745 -45.66 10.97 -31.87
N ARG A 746 -44.64 11.84 -32.01
CA ARG A 746 -44.84 13.26 -32.34
C ARG A 746 -45.47 13.45 -33.72
N PHE A 747 -45.07 12.66 -34.72
CA PHE A 747 -45.67 12.70 -36.06
C PHE A 747 -47.17 12.31 -36.02
N TRP A 748 -47.50 11.19 -35.36
CA TRP A 748 -48.87 10.70 -35.26
C TRP A 748 -49.81 11.68 -34.55
N ARG A 749 -49.39 12.24 -33.41
CA ARG A 749 -50.16 13.26 -32.66
C ARG A 749 -50.43 14.52 -33.50
N LYS A 750 -49.45 14.95 -34.31
CA LYS A 750 -49.61 16.09 -35.22
C LYS A 750 -50.59 15.80 -36.37
N LYS A 751 -50.64 14.57 -36.88
CA LYS A 751 -51.53 14.18 -37.99
C LYS A 751 -52.99 14.03 -37.56
N ARG A 752 -53.28 13.47 -36.38
CA ARG A 752 -54.66 13.19 -35.94
C ARG A 752 -55.40 14.45 -35.45
N THR A 753 -55.04 14.97 -34.27
CA THR A 753 -55.72 16.09 -33.59
C THR A 753 -55.52 17.47 -34.23
N GLY A 754 -54.79 17.58 -35.35
CA GLY A 754 -54.54 18.85 -36.05
C GLY A 754 -55.55 19.19 -37.14
N ALA A 755 -56.30 18.21 -37.65
CA ALA A 755 -57.14 18.35 -38.85
C ALA A 755 -58.55 18.88 -38.55
N GLU A 756 -59.18 18.38 -37.47
CA GLU A 756 -60.56 18.70 -37.06
C GLU A 756 -60.77 20.22 -36.91
N PHE A 757 -59.90 20.90 -36.17
CA PHE A 757 -59.93 22.35 -35.94
C PHE A 757 -59.64 23.21 -37.20
N LEU A 758 -59.14 22.61 -38.28
CA LEU A 758 -58.96 23.27 -39.58
C LEU A 758 -60.20 23.07 -40.47
N GLN A 759 -60.79 21.87 -40.46
CA GLN A 759 -62.06 21.59 -41.14
C GLN A 759 -63.19 22.47 -40.58
N LEU A 760 -63.27 22.61 -39.25
CA LEU A 760 -64.22 23.50 -38.57
C LEU A 760 -64.08 24.96 -39.01
N ARG A 761 -62.84 25.47 -39.12
CA ARG A 761 -62.56 26.82 -39.65
C ARG A 761 -63.05 26.95 -41.09
N ASP A 762 -62.73 25.98 -41.94
CA ASP A 762 -63.04 26.05 -43.37
C ASP A 762 -64.55 25.87 -43.64
N GLN A 763 -65.28 25.17 -42.78
CA GLN A 763 -66.76 25.22 -42.73
C GLN A 763 -67.22 26.63 -42.35
N GLY A 764 -66.72 27.19 -41.24
CA GLY A 764 -67.14 28.49 -40.75
C GLY A 764 -66.84 29.67 -41.67
N HIS A 765 -65.80 29.55 -42.50
CA HIS A 765 -65.55 30.52 -43.54
C HIS A 765 -66.66 30.58 -44.59
N ARG A 766 -67.31 29.44 -44.92
CA ARG A 766 -68.45 29.34 -45.84
C ARG A 766 -69.72 29.97 -45.26
N VAL A 767 -69.94 29.88 -43.94
CA VAL A 767 -71.14 30.40 -43.25
C VAL A 767 -71.41 31.88 -43.58
N LEU A 768 -70.35 32.69 -43.74
CA LEU A 768 -70.43 34.12 -44.08
C LEU A 768 -69.91 34.45 -45.49
N GLN A 769 -69.50 33.46 -46.28
CA GLN A 769 -68.94 33.66 -47.62
C GLN A 769 -70.00 34.28 -48.56
N ASN A 770 -69.57 35.23 -49.40
CA ASN A 770 -70.37 36.02 -50.33
C ASN A 770 -71.51 36.85 -49.69
N ARG A 771 -71.69 36.81 -48.35
CA ARG A 771 -72.80 37.48 -47.65
C ARG A 771 -72.38 38.58 -46.67
N LYS A 772 -71.17 38.53 -46.11
CA LYS A 772 -70.64 39.57 -45.18
C LYS A 772 -69.16 39.84 -45.44
N GLU A 773 -68.76 41.11 -45.43
CA GLU A 773 -67.36 41.54 -45.45
C GLU A 773 -66.55 40.92 -44.30
N ARG A 774 -65.24 40.77 -44.50
CA ARG A 774 -64.39 39.99 -43.60
C ARG A 774 -63.27 40.84 -43.02
N ARG A 775 -63.09 40.77 -41.70
CA ARG A 775 -61.87 41.29 -41.03
C ARG A 775 -60.66 40.45 -41.44
N ARG A 776 -59.51 41.07 -41.73
CA ARG A 776 -58.25 40.39 -42.11
C ARG A 776 -57.85 39.26 -41.14
N TYR A 777 -58.05 39.48 -39.84
CA TYR A 777 -57.76 38.51 -38.77
C TYR A 777 -58.68 37.26 -38.80
N SER A 778 -59.82 37.35 -39.50
CA SER A 778 -60.78 36.26 -39.69
C SER A 778 -60.55 35.47 -40.99
N LEU A 779 -59.43 35.71 -41.70
CA LEU A 779 -59.00 34.99 -42.91
C LEU A 779 -57.53 34.48 -42.80
N LEU A 780 -57.02 34.36 -41.57
CA LEU A 780 -55.67 33.87 -41.29
C LEU A 780 -55.56 32.34 -41.44
N GLY A 781 -54.76 31.89 -42.41
CA GLY A 781 -54.51 30.46 -42.67
C GLY A 781 -53.87 29.67 -41.54
N SER A 782 -53.25 30.34 -40.56
CA SER A 782 -52.71 29.75 -39.34
C SER A 782 -53.73 29.64 -38.20
N ARG A 783 -54.86 30.36 -38.28
CA ARG A 783 -55.92 30.30 -37.27
C ARG A 783 -56.56 28.91 -37.29
N ARG A 784 -56.96 28.47 -36.09
CA ARG A 784 -57.77 27.29 -35.82
C ARG A 784 -58.99 27.75 -35.07
N PHE A 785 -60.14 27.13 -35.34
CA PHE A 785 -61.32 27.31 -34.52
C PHE A 785 -61.19 26.34 -33.34
N LEU A 786 -61.10 26.86 -32.11
CA LEU A 786 -60.91 26.07 -30.89
C LEU A 786 -62.22 25.88 -30.11
N GLY A 787 -63.23 26.70 -30.37
CA GLY A 787 -64.47 26.73 -29.61
C GLY A 787 -64.29 27.33 -28.21
N ASP A 788 -63.84 26.52 -27.25
CA ASP A 788 -63.80 26.85 -25.82
C ASP A 788 -62.54 27.64 -25.43
N TYR A 789 -62.46 28.93 -25.79
CA TYR A 789 -61.27 29.75 -25.52
C TYR A 789 -61.05 30.11 -24.05
N LEU A 790 -62.09 30.02 -23.21
CA LEU A 790 -61.98 30.26 -21.76
C LEU A 790 -61.71 28.98 -20.95
N GLY A 791 -61.81 27.80 -21.55
CA GLY A 791 -61.59 26.51 -20.89
C GLY A 791 -62.72 26.11 -19.93
N ILE A 792 -63.97 26.40 -20.29
CA ILE A 792 -65.19 26.03 -19.53
C ILE A 792 -65.33 24.50 -19.36
N ASN A 793 -64.66 23.71 -20.19
CA ASN A 793 -64.59 22.24 -20.05
C ASN A 793 -63.27 21.75 -19.40
N ALA A 794 -62.38 22.63 -18.96
CA ALA A 794 -61.16 22.21 -18.26
C ALA A 794 -61.49 21.74 -16.84
N ALA A 795 -60.78 20.71 -16.35
CA ALA A 795 -60.97 20.18 -15.00
C ALA A 795 -60.47 21.13 -13.87
N ALA A 796 -59.70 22.18 -14.22
CA ALA A 796 -59.20 23.19 -13.31
C ALA A 796 -58.89 24.50 -14.05
N GLY A 797 -58.76 25.60 -13.29
CA GLY A 797 -58.43 26.94 -13.81
C GLY A 797 -59.65 27.85 -14.02
N PRO A 798 -59.46 29.09 -14.53
CA PRO A 798 -60.51 30.11 -14.54
C PRO A 798 -61.79 29.72 -15.28
N GLY A 799 -61.69 28.92 -16.37
CA GLY A 799 -62.86 28.39 -17.07
C GLY A 799 -63.72 27.46 -16.22
N SER A 800 -63.11 26.62 -15.38
CA SER A 800 -63.83 25.75 -14.44
C SER A 800 -64.54 26.56 -13.34
N GLN A 801 -63.94 27.67 -12.90
CA GLN A 801 -64.57 28.59 -11.93
C GLN A 801 -65.81 29.26 -12.55
N ILE A 802 -65.70 29.73 -13.80
CA ILE A 802 -66.86 30.26 -14.56
C ILE A 802 -67.94 29.17 -14.67
N ARG A 803 -67.58 27.95 -15.12
CA ARG A 803 -68.52 26.82 -15.28
C ARG A 803 -69.33 26.56 -14.01
N ASN A 804 -68.66 26.50 -12.86
CA ASN A 804 -69.27 26.22 -11.57
C ASN A 804 -70.19 27.36 -11.13
N ALA A 805 -69.76 28.61 -11.28
CA ALA A 805 -70.54 29.79 -10.92
C ALA A 805 -71.82 29.99 -11.78
N ILE A 806 -71.86 29.42 -12.98
CA ILE A 806 -73.02 29.50 -13.89
C ILE A 806 -73.86 28.22 -13.97
N GLY A 807 -73.55 27.22 -13.15
CA GLY A 807 -74.36 26.00 -13.02
C GLY A 807 -74.43 25.11 -14.26
N ILE A 808 -73.42 25.11 -15.15
CA ILE A 808 -73.38 24.18 -16.30
C ILE A 808 -73.15 22.76 -15.77
N GLY A 809 -74.21 21.94 -15.83
CA GLY A 809 -74.21 20.56 -15.34
C GLY A 809 -73.22 19.64 -16.06
N SER A 810 -73.01 18.44 -15.53
CA SER A 810 -72.08 17.44 -16.09
C SER A 810 -72.36 17.08 -17.55
N ASN A 811 -73.64 17.06 -17.93
CA ASN A 811 -74.11 16.63 -19.25
C ASN A 811 -74.11 17.77 -20.29
N GLU A 812 -73.87 19.02 -19.86
CA GLU A 812 -73.73 20.17 -20.76
C GLU A 812 -72.25 20.44 -21.05
N ARG A 813 -71.89 20.50 -22.32
CA ARG A 813 -70.52 20.76 -22.77
C ARG A 813 -70.47 22.09 -23.51
N ALA A 814 -69.56 22.98 -23.11
CA ALA A 814 -69.34 24.22 -23.84
C ALA A 814 -68.69 23.90 -25.20
N VAL A 815 -69.35 24.23 -26.30
CA VAL A 815 -68.82 24.11 -27.67
C VAL A 815 -68.15 25.39 -28.13
N PHE A 816 -68.53 26.52 -27.55
CA PHE A 816 -67.86 27.80 -27.74
C PHE A 816 -67.85 28.61 -26.45
N SER A 817 -66.74 29.30 -26.16
CA SER A 817 -66.68 30.29 -25.08
C SER A 817 -65.74 31.43 -25.43
N CYS A 818 -66.12 32.68 -25.12
CA CYS A 818 -65.24 33.84 -25.29
C CYS A 818 -65.67 35.02 -24.40
N ARG A 819 -64.85 36.08 -24.39
CA ARG A 819 -65.29 37.41 -23.96
C ARG A 819 -65.95 38.14 -25.15
N GLY A 820 -66.98 38.92 -24.88
CA GLY A 820 -67.70 39.75 -25.83
C GLY A 820 -68.35 40.92 -25.09
N GLU A 821 -69.33 41.57 -25.71
CA GLU A 821 -70.07 42.69 -25.10
C GLU A 821 -71.57 42.59 -25.38
N ILE A 822 -72.39 43.18 -24.51
CA ILE A 822 -73.82 43.43 -24.72
C ILE A 822 -74.09 44.93 -24.73
N LEU A 823 -75.02 45.39 -25.58
CA LEU A 823 -75.47 46.78 -25.56
C LEU A 823 -76.47 47.01 -24.42
N GLU A 824 -76.02 47.58 -23.30
CA GLU A 824 -76.90 47.99 -22.21
C GLU A 824 -77.70 49.24 -22.59
N ALA A 825 -79.01 49.20 -22.40
CA ALA A 825 -79.88 50.37 -22.47
C ALA A 825 -80.21 50.84 -21.04
N LYS A 826 -79.78 52.06 -20.68
CA LYS A 826 -80.03 52.66 -19.35
C LYS A 826 -81.03 53.80 -19.46
N PHE A 827 -82.01 53.82 -18.56
CA PHE A 827 -83.05 54.85 -18.56
C PHE A 827 -82.44 56.26 -18.45
N GLY A 828 -82.91 57.19 -19.27
CA GLY A 828 -82.38 58.56 -19.35
C GLY A 828 -80.95 58.72 -19.87
N ARG A 829 -80.30 57.66 -20.41
CA ARG A 829 -78.91 57.71 -20.90
C ARG A 829 -78.74 57.02 -22.25
N SER A 830 -77.68 57.37 -22.97
CA SER A 830 -77.31 56.67 -24.22
C SER A 830 -76.89 55.22 -23.93
N SER A 831 -77.32 54.30 -24.79
CA SER A 831 -76.92 52.89 -24.72
C SER A 831 -75.41 52.74 -24.91
N LYS A 832 -74.77 51.88 -24.13
CA LYS A 832 -73.32 51.63 -24.18
C LYS A 832 -73.00 50.13 -24.22
N PRO A 833 -71.96 49.70 -24.96
CA PRO A 833 -71.44 48.35 -24.84
C PRO A 833 -70.94 48.07 -23.41
N SER A 834 -71.12 46.85 -22.93
CA SER A 834 -70.77 46.40 -21.59
C SER A 834 -70.17 45.00 -21.65
N PRO A 835 -68.96 44.76 -21.09
CA PRO A 835 -68.28 43.47 -21.21
C PRO A 835 -69.07 42.29 -20.62
N ARG A 836 -69.09 41.17 -21.32
CA ARG A 836 -69.71 39.90 -20.92
C ARG A 836 -68.84 38.70 -21.30
N ILE A 837 -69.09 37.58 -20.65
CA ILE A 837 -68.63 36.26 -21.08
C ILE A 837 -69.80 35.61 -21.84
N LEU A 838 -69.52 35.11 -23.05
CA LEU A 838 -70.47 34.40 -23.90
C LEU A 838 -70.10 32.91 -23.88
N VAL A 839 -71.04 32.04 -23.53
CA VAL A 839 -70.84 30.57 -23.52
C VAL A 839 -71.96 29.89 -24.29
N VAL A 840 -71.60 29.15 -25.33
CA VAL A 840 -72.51 28.27 -26.07
C VAL A 840 -72.23 26.84 -25.64
N THR A 841 -73.25 26.17 -25.11
CA THR A 841 -73.22 24.73 -24.83
C THR A 841 -73.90 23.94 -25.95
N ASN A 842 -74.00 22.62 -25.81
CA ASN A 842 -74.84 21.79 -26.67
C ASN A 842 -76.36 22.02 -26.48
N SER A 843 -76.80 22.79 -25.48
CA SER A 843 -78.23 23.00 -25.15
C SER A 843 -78.65 24.48 -25.08
N LYS A 844 -77.77 25.37 -24.60
CA LYS A 844 -78.07 26.77 -24.23
C LYS A 844 -76.98 27.76 -24.65
N PHE A 845 -77.39 29.00 -24.90
CA PHE A 845 -76.55 30.20 -24.98
C PHE A 845 -76.63 30.96 -23.65
N TYR A 846 -75.51 31.16 -22.98
CA TYR A 846 -75.38 31.92 -21.74
C TYR A 846 -74.70 33.27 -22.00
N ILE A 847 -75.29 34.34 -21.45
CA ILE A 847 -74.67 35.66 -21.29
C ILE A 847 -74.35 35.80 -19.79
N VAL A 848 -73.07 35.99 -19.48
CA VAL A 848 -72.54 35.91 -18.12
C VAL A 848 -71.87 37.23 -17.77
N ALA A 849 -72.32 37.83 -16.66
CA ALA A 849 -71.74 39.05 -16.10
C ALA A 849 -70.64 38.70 -15.08
N GLN A 850 -69.55 39.46 -15.11
CA GLN A 850 -68.47 39.38 -14.13
C GLN A 850 -68.29 40.78 -13.54
N MET A 851 -68.70 40.96 -12.28
CA MET A 851 -68.62 42.23 -11.55
C MET A 851 -67.57 42.15 -10.45
N LEU A 852 -66.95 43.27 -10.11
CA LEU A 852 -66.07 43.37 -8.94
C LEU A 852 -66.88 43.89 -7.76
N VAL A 853 -67.11 43.04 -6.77
CA VAL A 853 -67.77 43.38 -5.49
C VAL A 853 -66.77 43.11 -4.38
N ASN A 854 -66.51 44.10 -3.52
CA ASN A 854 -65.49 44.03 -2.47
C ASN A 854 -64.10 43.58 -3.00
N HIS A 855 -63.71 44.08 -4.17
CA HIS A 855 -62.52 43.69 -4.95
C HIS A 855 -62.45 42.21 -5.41
N GLN A 856 -63.48 41.41 -5.18
CA GLN A 856 -63.56 40.02 -5.65
C GLN A 856 -64.45 39.89 -6.90
N PRO A 857 -64.10 39.04 -7.88
CA PRO A 857 -64.86 38.87 -9.11
C PRO A 857 -66.10 37.97 -8.88
N GLN A 858 -67.26 38.58 -8.65
CA GLN A 858 -68.54 37.88 -8.61
C GLN A 858 -69.00 37.57 -10.04
N ILE A 859 -69.20 36.27 -10.33
CA ILE A 859 -69.68 35.78 -11.62
C ILE A 859 -71.16 35.43 -11.48
N SER A 860 -71.99 35.85 -12.43
CA SER A 860 -73.45 35.61 -12.43
C SER A 860 -73.99 35.43 -13.85
N VAL A 861 -75.04 34.63 -14.00
CA VAL A 861 -75.77 34.51 -15.27
C VAL A 861 -76.71 35.70 -15.41
N GLU A 862 -76.49 36.53 -16.42
CA GLU A 862 -77.40 37.64 -16.75
C GLU A 862 -78.58 37.12 -17.60
N ARG A 863 -78.31 36.18 -18.51
CA ARG A 863 -79.35 35.51 -19.30
C ARG A 863 -78.90 34.10 -19.71
N SER A 864 -79.81 33.13 -19.65
CA SER A 864 -79.64 31.81 -20.28
C SER A 864 -80.79 31.58 -21.25
N MET A 865 -80.47 31.27 -22.50
CA MET A 865 -81.44 31.01 -23.57
C MET A 865 -81.25 29.57 -24.05
N PRO A 866 -82.26 28.68 -23.98
CA PRO A 866 -82.23 27.42 -24.71
C PRO A 866 -81.96 27.69 -26.20
N LEU A 867 -81.05 26.96 -26.83
CA LEU A 867 -80.65 27.27 -28.21
C LEU A 867 -81.84 27.23 -29.16
N GLY A 868 -82.74 26.25 -29.00
CA GLY A 868 -83.98 26.12 -29.79
C GLY A 868 -84.99 27.26 -29.62
N ALA A 869 -84.80 28.19 -28.68
CA ALA A 869 -85.59 29.41 -28.57
C ALA A 869 -85.06 30.55 -29.45
N ILE A 870 -83.83 30.45 -29.98
CA ILE A 870 -83.22 31.48 -30.84
C ILE A 870 -83.72 31.29 -32.28
N LYS A 871 -84.78 32.02 -32.65
CA LYS A 871 -85.44 31.94 -33.97
C LYS A 871 -84.55 32.49 -35.10
N PHE A 872 -83.81 33.56 -34.83
CA PHE A 872 -82.87 34.13 -35.80
C PHE A 872 -81.62 34.74 -35.15
N ILE A 873 -80.56 34.89 -35.95
CA ILE A 873 -79.39 35.70 -35.61
C ILE A 873 -79.28 36.79 -36.68
N GLY A 874 -79.33 38.06 -36.27
CA GLY A 874 -79.21 39.20 -37.18
C GLY A 874 -77.78 39.75 -37.18
N THR A 875 -77.19 40.01 -38.35
CA THR A 875 -75.87 40.65 -38.49
C THR A 875 -75.85 41.49 -39.76
N SER A 876 -75.04 42.56 -39.82
CA SER A 876 -74.96 43.36 -41.05
C SER A 876 -74.14 42.67 -42.16
N THR A 877 -74.13 43.22 -43.37
CA THR A 877 -73.25 42.88 -44.50
C THR A 877 -71.83 43.48 -44.40
N ALA A 878 -71.61 44.52 -43.59
CA ALA A 878 -70.29 45.15 -43.38
C ALA A 878 -69.37 44.28 -42.50
N ARG A 879 -68.11 44.66 -42.28
CA ARG A 879 -67.12 43.81 -41.57
C ARG A 879 -67.33 43.61 -40.06
N ASP A 880 -68.33 44.26 -39.48
CA ASP A 880 -68.48 44.46 -38.04
C ASP A 880 -68.49 43.15 -37.22
N ASP A 881 -68.23 43.28 -35.91
CA ASP A 881 -68.37 42.21 -34.92
C ASP A 881 -69.76 42.17 -34.21
N TRP A 882 -70.72 42.99 -34.63
CA TRP A 882 -72.03 43.16 -33.99
C TRP A 882 -73.13 42.21 -34.51
N PHE A 883 -74.01 41.70 -33.64
CA PHE A 883 -75.12 40.83 -34.01
C PHE A 883 -76.25 40.83 -32.97
N SER A 884 -77.46 40.44 -33.37
CA SER A 884 -78.61 40.24 -32.47
C SER A 884 -78.97 38.75 -32.36
N LEU A 885 -79.56 38.35 -31.22
CA LEU A 885 -80.20 37.04 -31.06
C LEU A 885 -81.71 37.23 -30.95
N GLY A 886 -82.44 36.94 -32.04
CA GLY A 886 -83.88 37.02 -32.09
C GLY A 886 -84.54 35.83 -31.38
N VAL A 887 -84.91 36.01 -30.12
CA VAL A 887 -85.64 35.00 -29.32
C VAL A 887 -87.15 35.22 -29.46
N GLY A 888 -87.57 36.49 -29.50
CA GLY A 888 -88.98 36.85 -29.54
C GLY A 888 -89.72 36.39 -28.28
N SER A 889 -89.15 36.71 -27.11
CA SER A 889 -89.79 36.55 -25.81
C SER A 889 -90.92 37.59 -25.64
N PRO A 890 -92.07 37.24 -25.03
CA PRO A 890 -93.11 38.21 -24.69
C PRO A 890 -92.73 39.10 -23.50
N GLN A 891 -91.69 38.76 -22.73
CA GLN A 891 -91.27 39.47 -21.52
C GLN A 891 -89.91 40.16 -21.65
N GLU A 892 -89.01 39.65 -22.51
CA GLU A 892 -87.63 40.14 -22.63
C GLU A 892 -87.30 40.72 -24.02
N ALA A 893 -86.46 41.75 -24.04
CA ALA A 893 -85.87 42.30 -25.25
C ALA A 893 -84.76 41.39 -25.82
N ASP A 894 -84.63 41.33 -27.15
CA ASP A 894 -83.53 40.62 -27.83
C ASP A 894 -82.18 41.27 -27.47
N PRO A 895 -81.10 40.51 -27.19
CA PRO A 895 -79.80 41.07 -26.86
C PRO A 895 -79.06 41.44 -28.15
N LEU A 896 -78.56 42.68 -28.22
CA LEU A 896 -77.59 43.11 -29.23
C LEU A 896 -76.17 42.97 -28.65
N LEU A 897 -75.34 42.18 -29.32
CA LEU A 897 -74.07 41.66 -28.84
C LEU A 897 -72.91 42.01 -29.78
N ASN A 898 -71.69 42.07 -29.25
CA ASN A 898 -70.45 42.14 -30.02
C ASN A 898 -69.56 40.91 -29.73
N CYS A 899 -69.00 40.30 -30.77
CA CYS A 899 -68.02 39.21 -30.63
C CYS A 899 -67.04 39.13 -31.83
N VAL A 900 -65.76 39.37 -31.57
CA VAL A 900 -64.63 39.24 -32.54
C VAL A 900 -64.48 37.83 -33.13
N LEU A 901 -65.08 36.83 -32.47
CA LEU A 901 -65.05 35.44 -32.89
C LEU A 901 -66.41 34.98 -33.47
N LYS A 902 -67.35 35.89 -33.78
CA LYS A 902 -68.74 35.50 -34.14
C LYS A 902 -68.86 34.52 -35.30
N THR A 903 -67.98 34.59 -36.31
CA THR A 903 -67.92 33.59 -37.40
C THR A 903 -67.81 32.15 -36.86
N GLU A 904 -66.96 31.96 -35.87
CA GLU A 904 -66.71 30.66 -35.23
C GLU A 904 -67.85 30.27 -34.28
N MET A 905 -68.37 31.23 -33.52
CA MET A 905 -69.55 31.03 -32.68
C MET A 905 -70.76 30.59 -33.50
N PHE A 906 -71.06 31.26 -34.62
CA PHE A 906 -72.14 30.88 -35.54
C PHE A 906 -71.93 29.48 -36.13
N THR A 907 -70.68 29.10 -36.40
CA THR A 907 -70.33 27.76 -36.91
C THR A 907 -70.60 26.69 -35.87
N GLN A 908 -70.17 26.92 -34.62
CA GLN A 908 -70.41 26.02 -33.49
C GLN A 908 -71.91 25.90 -33.19
N MET A 909 -72.64 27.02 -33.15
CA MET A 909 -74.10 27.05 -33.00
C MET A 909 -74.81 26.27 -34.12
N GLN A 910 -74.38 26.40 -35.37
CA GLN A 910 -74.94 25.67 -36.50
C GLN A 910 -74.57 24.16 -36.48
N GLN A 911 -73.45 23.77 -35.85
CA GLN A 911 -73.11 22.37 -35.64
C GLN A 911 -73.93 21.71 -34.52
N VAL A 912 -74.20 22.41 -33.40
CA VAL A 912 -75.05 21.86 -32.32
C VAL A 912 -76.55 21.98 -32.60
N MET A 913 -76.97 22.92 -33.46
CA MET A 913 -78.33 23.01 -33.98
C MET A 913 -78.36 23.14 -35.51
N PRO A 914 -78.21 22.03 -36.26
CA PRO A 914 -78.42 22.02 -37.70
C PRO A 914 -79.84 22.47 -38.04
N GLY A 915 -79.98 23.62 -38.72
CA GLY A 915 -81.27 24.20 -39.13
C GLY A 915 -82.05 24.95 -38.05
N GLY A 916 -81.56 25.00 -36.79
CA GLY A 916 -82.36 25.51 -35.66
C GLY A 916 -82.51 27.03 -35.53
N PHE A 917 -81.82 27.84 -36.34
CA PHE A 917 -81.97 29.31 -36.36
C PHE A 917 -81.74 29.88 -37.77
N SER A 918 -82.43 30.98 -38.11
CA SER A 918 -82.21 31.70 -39.37
C SER A 918 -81.10 32.75 -39.23
N LEU A 919 -80.00 32.62 -39.97
CA LEU A 919 -78.94 33.63 -40.02
C LEU A 919 -79.29 34.75 -41.02
N LYS A 920 -79.95 35.79 -40.52
CA LYS A 920 -80.30 37.01 -41.27
C LYS A 920 -79.05 37.88 -41.48
N ILE A 921 -78.75 38.19 -42.73
CA ILE A 921 -77.64 39.08 -43.12
C ILE A 921 -78.19 40.15 -44.07
N GLY A 922 -78.09 41.43 -43.69
CA GLY A 922 -78.63 42.58 -44.44
C GLY A 922 -77.88 43.88 -44.13
N GLU A 923 -78.32 45.02 -44.65
CA GLU A 923 -77.60 46.30 -44.42
C GLU A 923 -77.77 46.87 -43.00
N VAL A 924 -78.83 46.44 -42.31
CA VAL A 924 -79.16 46.82 -40.92
C VAL A 924 -79.24 45.59 -40.03
N ILE A 925 -79.03 45.76 -38.72
CA ILE A 925 -79.23 44.70 -37.72
C ILE A 925 -80.61 44.90 -37.09
N GLU A 926 -81.48 43.90 -37.19
CA GLU A 926 -82.82 43.89 -36.61
C GLU A 926 -82.81 43.28 -35.20
N TYR A 927 -83.49 43.88 -34.22
CA TYR A 927 -83.69 43.30 -32.88
C TYR A 927 -84.92 43.89 -32.16
N ALA A 928 -85.60 43.11 -31.33
CA ALA A 928 -86.69 43.59 -30.48
C ALA A 928 -86.16 44.33 -29.23
N LYS A 929 -85.93 45.65 -29.34
CA LYS A 929 -85.40 46.50 -28.24
C LYS A 929 -86.34 46.58 -27.03
N LYS A 930 -87.64 46.36 -27.24
CA LYS A 930 -88.63 46.05 -26.20
C LYS A 930 -89.42 44.82 -26.68
N PRO A 931 -90.03 44.02 -25.79
CA PRO A 931 -90.88 42.91 -26.19
C PRO A 931 -91.92 43.35 -27.24
N GLY A 932 -92.02 42.59 -28.33
CA GLY A 932 -92.91 42.89 -29.46
C GLY A 932 -92.56 44.12 -30.33
N LYS A 933 -91.54 44.93 -29.99
CA LYS A 933 -91.18 46.14 -30.76
C LYS A 933 -89.78 46.04 -31.37
N MET A 934 -89.75 45.67 -32.64
CA MET A 934 -88.55 45.62 -33.49
C MET A 934 -87.96 47.02 -33.71
N GLN A 935 -86.63 47.12 -33.67
CA GLN A 935 -85.85 48.27 -34.11
C GLN A 935 -84.71 47.81 -35.03
N THR A 936 -84.39 48.63 -36.02
CA THR A 936 -83.21 48.48 -36.89
C THR A 936 -82.03 49.32 -36.38
N VAL A 937 -80.82 48.78 -36.51
CA VAL A 937 -79.54 49.46 -36.27
C VAL A 937 -78.82 49.58 -37.60
N LYS A 938 -78.54 50.82 -38.03
CA LYS A 938 -77.76 51.06 -39.27
C LYS A 938 -76.29 50.73 -39.03
N VAL A 939 -75.57 50.24 -40.04
CA VAL A 939 -74.13 50.02 -39.96
C VAL A 939 -73.40 50.92 -40.96
N LEU A 940 -72.60 51.85 -40.43
CA LEU A 940 -71.89 52.89 -41.17
C LEU A 940 -70.41 52.52 -41.31
N LYS A 941 -69.81 52.81 -42.46
CA LYS A 941 -68.40 52.46 -42.79
C LYS A 941 -67.44 53.64 -42.60
N ASP A 942 -67.73 54.48 -41.61
CA ASP A 942 -67.16 55.81 -41.35
C ASP A 942 -66.19 55.88 -40.16
N SER A 943 -65.94 54.76 -39.46
CA SER A 943 -65.11 54.77 -38.25
C SER A 943 -63.64 55.07 -38.55
N GLN A 944 -63.12 56.13 -37.94
CA GLN A 944 -61.69 56.41 -37.88
C GLN A 944 -60.95 55.52 -36.87
N GLN A 945 -61.68 54.80 -36.00
CA GLN A 945 -61.11 53.89 -35.00
C GLN A 945 -61.06 52.44 -35.52
N PRO A 946 -60.04 51.64 -35.14
CA PRO A 946 -59.92 50.24 -35.58
C PRO A 946 -60.96 49.30 -34.93
N VAL A 947 -61.59 49.72 -33.84
CA VAL A 947 -62.66 49.00 -33.12
C VAL A 947 -64.02 49.52 -33.60
N ASP A 948 -65.01 48.63 -33.76
CA ASP A 948 -66.37 49.01 -34.14
C ASP A 948 -67.14 49.46 -32.88
N TYR A 949 -67.81 50.61 -32.92
CA TYR A 949 -68.51 51.16 -31.76
C TYR A 949 -69.98 51.50 -32.07
N TYR A 950 -70.84 51.46 -31.05
CA TYR A 950 -72.24 51.84 -31.17
C TYR A 950 -72.47 53.29 -30.71
N LYS A 951 -73.16 54.10 -31.52
CA LYS A 951 -73.53 55.49 -31.20
C LYS A 951 -74.85 55.86 -31.88
N SER A 952 -75.73 56.56 -31.16
CA SER A 952 -76.96 57.18 -31.69
C SER A 952 -77.87 56.30 -32.57
N GLY A 953 -77.89 54.97 -32.38
CA GLY A 953 -78.71 54.05 -33.20
C GLY A 953 -77.99 53.42 -34.39
N ALA A 954 -76.70 53.67 -34.54
CA ALA A 954 -75.84 53.05 -35.55
C ALA A 954 -74.62 52.34 -34.93
N VAL A 955 -74.09 51.36 -35.66
CA VAL A 955 -72.75 50.80 -35.47
C VAL A 955 -71.82 51.46 -36.48
N HIS A 956 -70.73 52.05 -35.99
CA HIS A 956 -69.67 52.60 -36.82
C HIS A 956 -68.54 51.57 -36.93
N THR A 957 -68.21 51.18 -38.16
CA THR A 957 -67.11 50.29 -38.53
C THR A 957 -66.28 50.97 -39.62
N GLN A 958 -65.14 50.38 -40.00
CA GLN A 958 -64.42 50.73 -41.22
C GLN A 958 -64.72 49.68 -42.32
N PRO A 959 -64.33 49.89 -43.59
CA PRO A 959 -64.44 48.87 -44.64
C PRO A 959 -63.66 47.57 -44.32
N GLY A 960 -64.18 46.43 -44.76
CA GLY A 960 -63.53 45.12 -44.67
C GLY A 960 -62.89 44.61 -45.95
N GLU A 961 -62.38 43.39 -45.90
CA GLU A 961 -62.12 42.58 -47.09
C GLU A 961 -63.47 42.18 -47.73
N PRO A 962 -63.57 42.07 -49.07
CA PRO A 962 -64.80 41.68 -49.76
C PRO A 962 -65.46 40.39 -49.22
N PRO A 963 -66.79 40.23 -49.33
CA PRO A 963 -67.49 39.02 -48.89
C PRO A 963 -66.99 37.71 -49.55
N SER A 964 -66.40 37.80 -50.74
CA SER A 964 -65.79 36.71 -51.50
C SER A 964 -64.37 36.32 -51.04
N SER A 965 -63.74 37.09 -50.15
CA SER A 965 -62.35 36.86 -49.75
C SER A 965 -62.17 35.57 -48.95
N VAL A 966 -61.27 34.71 -49.44
CA VAL A 966 -60.94 33.39 -48.87
C VAL A 966 -59.76 33.44 -47.90
N SER A 967 -59.62 32.41 -47.06
CA SER A 967 -58.44 32.25 -46.19
C SER A 967 -57.18 32.04 -47.01
N LYS A 968 -56.07 32.69 -46.60
CA LYS A 968 -54.75 32.32 -47.09
C LYS A 968 -54.41 30.88 -46.65
N PRO A 969 -53.56 30.12 -47.36
CA PRO A 969 -53.12 28.79 -46.92
C PRO A 969 -52.33 28.85 -45.61
N THR A 970 -52.32 27.75 -44.84
CA THR A 970 -51.44 27.62 -43.67
C THR A 970 -49.96 27.65 -44.11
N PRO A 971 -49.10 28.50 -43.54
CA PRO A 971 -47.68 28.53 -43.90
C PRO A 971 -47.02 27.16 -43.71
N LYS A 972 -46.35 26.67 -44.77
CA LYS A 972 -45.52 25.46 -44.68
C LYS A 972 -44.35 25.75 -43.74
N GLY A 973 -44.18 24.94 -42.70
CA GLY A 973 -43.02 25.07 -41.80
C GLY A 973 -41.72 24.89 -42.58
N LYS A 974 -40.69 25.69 -42.26
CA LYS A 974 -39.39 25.63 -42.93
C LYS A 974 -38.89 24.18 -42.98
N PRO A 975 -38.47 23.64 -44.15
CA PRO A 975 -37.91 22.31 -44.22
C PRO A 975 -36.61 22.27 -43.43
N VAL A 976 -36.62 21.56 -42.30
CA VAL A 976 -35.38 21.26 -41.58
C VAL A 976 -34.57 20.33 -42.48
N PRO A 977 -33.35 20.68 -42.89
CA PRO A 977 -32.57 19.84 -43.79
C PRO A 977 -32.36 18.47 -43.14
N PRO A 978 -32.50 17.34 -43.88
CA PRO A 978 -32.23 16.03 -43.33
C PRO A 978 -30.79 15.97 -42.83
N LYS A 979 -30.60 15.84 -41.51
CA LYS A 979 -29.29 15.43 -40.98
C LYS A 979 -29.01 14.04 -41.55
N PRO A 980 -27.96 13.84 -42.36
CA PRO A 980 -27.76 12.59 -43.08
C PRO A 980 -27.53 11.46 -42.09
N ILE A 981 -28.32 10.39 -42.20
CA ILE A 981 -28.13 9.16 -41.42
C ILE A 981 -27.01 8.37 -42.10
N THR A 982 -25.78 8.87 -41.97
CA THR A 982 -24.58 8.25 -42.53
C THR A 982 -23.47 8.21 -41.49
N ARG A 983 -23.01 6.99 -41.20
CA ARG A 983 -21.75 6.69 -40.50
C ARG A 983 -21.62 7.27 -39.08
N GLY A 984 -22.31 6.62 -38.14
CA GLY A 984 -21.58 6.24 -36.93
C GLY A 984 -20.31 5.48 -37.35
N LYS A 985 -19.15 5.79 -36.76
CA LYS A 985 -17.85 5.28 -37.24
C LYS A 985 -17.77 3.76 -37.08
N LEU A 986 -18.09 3.03 -38.15
CA LEU A 986 -17.61 1.67 -38.31
C LEU A 986 -16.08 1.71 -38.46
N ILE A 987 -15.45 0.62 -38.01
CA ILE A 987 -14.00 0.39 -37.90
C ILE A 987 -13.24 0.87 -39.15
N LYS A 988 -12.16 1.66 -38.96
CA LYS A 988 -11.09 1.75 -39.98
C LYS A 988 -10.45 0.36 -40.07
N PRO A 989 -10.34 -0.28 -41.26
CA PRO A 989 -9.42 -1.41 -41.40
C PRO A 989 -8.02 -0.92 -41.06
N GLY A 990 -7.35 -1.61 -40.15
CA GLY A 990 -6.20 -1.09 -39.42
C GLY A 990 -5.35 -2.18 -38.79
N GLY A 991 -4.92 -3.15 -39.60
CA GLY A 991 -3.70 -3.89 -39.30
C GLY A 991 -2.47 -2.97 -39.38
N PRO A 992 -1.29 -3.44 -38.96
CA PRO A 992 -0.05 -2.67 -39.09
C PRO A 992 0.26 -2.29 -40.55
N ASN A 993 1.06 -1.23 -40.74
CA ASN A 993 1.63 -0.73 -42.00
C ASN A 993 0.75 0.17 -42.91
N GLY A 994 -0.41 0.68 -42.46
CA GLY A 994 -1.24 1.63 -43.22
C GLY A 994 -0.89 3.13 -43.05
N ARG A 995 0.07 3.67 -43.81
CA ARG A 995 0.31 5.14 -43.91
C ARG A 995 -0.76 5.84 -44.79
N PRO A 996 -1.39 6.94 -44.35
CA PRO A 996 -2.20 7.81 -45.23
C PRO A 996 -1.31 8.78 -46.02
N SER A 997 -1.49 8.87 -47.34
CA SER A 997 -0.89 9.91 -48.18
C SER A 997 -1.67 11.23 -48.09
N ARG A 998 -1.00 12.35 -48.42
CA ARG A 998 -1.54 13.72 -48.36
C ARG A 998 -1.72 14.27 -49.78
N THR A 999 -2.94 14.29 -50.29
CA THR A 999 -3.30 15.02 -51.51
C THR A 999 -4.64 15.75 -51.33
N THR A 1000 -4.63 17.06 -51.58
CA THR A 1000 -5.82 17.92 -51.61
C THR A 1000 -5.99 18.46 -53.02
N GLY A 1001 -6.91 17.87 -53.79
CA GLY A 1001 -7.26 18.38 -55.11
C GLY A 1001 -8.13 19.64 -55.03
N SER A 1002 -7.75 20.68 -55.77
CA SER A 1002 -8.60 21.83 -56.04
C SER A 1002 -9.68 21.49 -57.07
N ARG A 1003 -10.76 22.29 -57.10
CA ARG A 1003 -11.82 22.26 -58.12
C ARG A 1003 -11.42 23.19 -59.29
N PRO A 1004 -11.90 23.00 -60.53
CA PRO A 1004 -13.27 23.45 -60.86
C PRO A 1004 -14.07 22.52 -61.82
N GLN A 1005 -15.12 23.12 -62.40
CA GLN A 1005 -16.18 22.74 -63.35
C GLN A 1005 -15.77 21.94 -64.63
N PRO A 1006 -16.68 21.35 -65.45
CA PRO A 1006 -18.03 21.88 -65.82
C PRO A 1006 -19.23 20.90 -66.04
N ARG A 1007 -20.30 21.46 -66.63
CA ARG A 1007 -21.55 20.89 -67.21
C ARG A 1007 -21.32 20.37 -68.66
N PRO A 1008 -22.33 19.88 -69.44
CA PRO A 1008 -23.55 19.09 -69.13
C PRO A 1008 -23.78 17.85 -70.06
N GLY A 1009 -24.77 17.00 -69.75
CA GLY A 1009 -25.33 15.91 -70.59
C GLY A 1009 -26.18 14.98 -69.70
N ALA A 1010 -27.38 14.48 -70.03
CA ALA A 1010 -27.90 13.80 -71.22
C ALA A 1010 -27.19 12.45 -71.47
N SER A 1011 -27.86 11.28 -71.53
CA SER A 1011 -29.29 10.96 -71.31
C SER A 1011 -29.49 9.44 -70.99
N SER A 1012 -30.76 8.99 -70.90
CA SER A 1012 -31.27 7.58 -70.99
C SER A 1012 -30.30 6.39 -70.81
N ALA A 1013 -30.39 5.51 -69.78
CA ALA A 1013 -31.50 4.61 -69.35
C ALA A 1013 -31.52 3.20 -70.00
N LYS A 1014 -32.11 2.22 -69.28
CA LYS A 1014 -32.26 0.77 -69.58
C LYS A 1014 -30.95 -0.04 -69.46
N LYS A 1015 -30.85 -0.97 -68.49
CA LYS A 1015 -31.35 -2.38 -68.41
C LYS A 1015 -30.32 -3.38 -68.97
N GLY A 1016 -30.08 -4.49 -68.25
CA GLY A 1016 -29.38 -5.68 -68.76
C GLY A 1016 -30.34 -6.63 -69.50
N PRO A 1017 -30.16 -7.97 -69.52
CA PRO A 1017 -29.46 -8.77 -68.49
C PRO A 1017 -28.66 -10.02 -68.96
N SER A 1018 -28.13 -10.77 -67.98
CA SER A 1018 -28.13 -12.26 -67.86
C SER A 1018 -27.27 -13.19 -68.75
N ILE A 1019 -26.76 -14.23 -68.07
CA ILE A 1019 -26.58 -15.65 -68.49
C ILE A 1019 -25.23 -16.11 -69.13
N THR A 1020 -24.59 -17.03 -68.38
CA THR A 1020 -23.54 -18.06 -68.62
C THR A 1020 -23.93 -19.11 -69.69
N PRO A 1021 -23.05 -20.00 -70.27
CA PRO A 1021 -22.21 -20.99 -69.53
C PRO A 1021 -20.98 -21.68 -70.21
N GLN A 1022 -20.39 -22.69 -69.52
CA GLN A 1022 -19.59 -23.87 -70.00
C GLN A 1022 -18.15 -23.63 -70.58
N ILE A 1023 -17.05 -24.36 -70.24
CA ILE A 1023 -16.65 -25.82 -70.29
C ILE A 1023 -16.22 -26.25 -71.74
N PRO A 1024 -15.15 -27.06 -72.05
CA PRO A 1024 -14.00 -27.65 -71.28
C PRO A 1024 -12.57 -27.70 -71.98
N ALA A 1025 -11.59 -28.32 -71.30
CA ALA A 1025 -10.55 -29.30 -71.77
C ALA A 1025 -9.30 -29.01 -72.69
N ALA A 1026 -8.11 -29.33 -72.12
CA ALA A 1026 -7.07 -30.29 -72.59
C ALA A 1026 -5.91 -29.96 -73.60
N ALA A 1027 -4.86 -30.82 -73.54
CA ALA A 1027 -3.81 -31.17 -74.52
C ALA A 1027 -2.42 -30.44 -74.58
N SER A 1028 -1.51 -30.84 -73.67
CA SER A 1028 -0.10 -31.32 -73.89
C SER A 1028 0.86 -30.71 -74.95
N SER A 1029 2.07 -30.33 -74.49
CA SER A 1029 3.35 -30.18 -75.26
C SER A 1029 4.57 -30.61 -74.39
N VAL A 1030 5.82 -30.63 -74.90
CA VAL A 1030 6.91 -31.48 -74.31
C VAL A 1030 8.37 -31.02 -74.56
N VAL A 1031 9.31 -31.37 -73.65
CA VAL A 1031 10.82 -31.34 -73.76
C VAL A 1031 11.49 -29.93 -73.88
N SER A 1032 12.71 -29.59 -73.43
CA SER A 1032 13.95 -30.24 -72.88
C SER A 1032 14.48 -29.46 -71.62
N ASN A 1033 15.71 -29.50 -71.06
CA ASN A 1033 17.04 -30.09 -71.37
C ASN A 1033 17.97 -30.25 -70.10
N SER A 1034 19.21 -30.72 -70.27
CA SER A 1034 20.31 -30.85 -69.27
C SER A 1034 21.09 -29.54 -68.98
N SER A 1035 21.93 -29.36 -67.93
CA SER A 1035 22.83 -30.28 -67.15
C SER A 1035 22.98 -29.83 -65.66
N ASN A 1036 23.07 -30.70 -64.63
CA ASN A 1036 24.17 -31.60 -64.14
C ASN A 1036 25.44 -30.89 -63.61
N SER A 1037 26.14 -31.26 -62.52
CA SER A 1037 25.96 -32.18 -61.33
C SER A 1037 26.94 -31.70 -60.20
N SER A 1038 27.28 -32.28 -59.03
CA SER A 1038 27.25 -33.58 -58.27
C SER A 1038 27.10 -33.27 -56.74
N VAL A 1039 26.93 -34.10 -55.68
CA VAL A 1039 27.33 -35.48 -55.21
C VAL A 1039 28.79 -35.55 -54.66
N SER A 1040 29.16 -36.06 -53.46
CA SER A 1040 28.69 -37.16 -52.53
C SER A 1040 29.07 -36.85 -51.03
N SER A 1041 28.41 -37.26 -49.92
CA SER A 1041 28.15 -38.57 -49.23
C SER A 1041 29.38 -39.33 -48.66
N ALA A 1042 29.40 -40.06 -47.51
CA ALA A 1042 28.57 -40.15 -46.27
C ALA A 1042 29.17 -41.16 -45.23
N LYS A 1043 28.69 -41.13 -43.96
CA LYS A 1043 28.65 -42.21 -42.90
C LYS A 1043 29.93 -42.82 -42.22
N THR A 1044 30.10 -42.49 -40.93
CA THR A 1044 30.27 -43.36 -39.71
C THR A 1044 31.02 -44.72 -39.70
N GLY A 1045 31.98 -44.89 -38.76
CA GLY A 1045 32.52 -46.19 -38.26
C GLY A 1045 33.47 -46.05 -37.03
N PRO A 1046 33.67 -47.06 -36.13
CA PRO A 1046 34.29 -46.84 -34.80
C PRO A 1046 35.49 -47.74 -34.37
N PHE A 1047 36.12 -47.38 -33.24
CA PHE A 1047 37.21 -48.07 -32.49
C PHE A 1047 38.58 -48.21 -33.20
N GLY A 1048 39.68 -48.44 -32.44
CA GLY A 1048 41.06 -48.47 -32.96
C GLY A 1048 42.14 -48.88 -31.94
N ARG A 1049 43.43 -48.88 -32.32
CA ARG A 1049 44.56 -49.25 -31.45
C ARG A 1049 45.93 -48.65 -31.85
N GLN A 1050 46.65 -48.24 -30.80
CA GLN A 1050 48.05 -47.79 -30.56
C GLN A 1050 49.24 -48.04 -31.55
N GLN A 1051 50.35 -47.32 -31.25
CA GLN A 1051 51.77 -47.47 -31.66
C GLN A 1051 52.17 -46.85 -33.02
N GLN A 1052 53.35 -46.23 -33.22
CA GLN A 1052 54.52 -45.94 -32.35
C GLN A 1052 55.18 -44.59 -32.78
N ALA A 1053 55.70 -43.74 -31.87
CA ALA A 1053 57.13 -43.52 -31.52
C ALA A 1053 58.07 -43.03 -32.66
N ALA A 1054 59.13 -42.24 -32.47
CA ALA A 1054 59.62 -41.32 -31.40
C ALA A 1054 60.79 -40.49 -32.04
N SER A 1055 61.54 -39.53 -31.46
CA SER A 1055 61.76 -38.98 -30.10
C SER A 1055 61.93 -37.43 -30.23
N ALA A 1056 62.44 -36.59 -29.32
CA ALA A 1056 63.06 -36.62 -27.96
C ALA A 1056 62.70 -35.27 -27.26
N ALA A 1057 63.31 -34.70 -26.20
CA ALA A 1057 64.45 -34.99 -25.32
C ALA A 1057 64.24 -34.35 -23.92
N ILE A 1058 65.24 -34.40 -23.02
CA ILE A 1058 65.25 -33.88 -21.61
C ILE A 1058 66.72 -33.54 -21.21
N PRO A 1059 67.06 -32.80 -20.11
CA PRO A 1059 66.45 -32.84 -18.76
C PRO A 1059 66.24 -31.47 -18.05
N THR A 1060 67.04 -31.13 -17.02
CA THR A 1060 66.71 -30.23 -15.88
C THR A 1060 67.94 -29.50 -15.30
N HIS A 1061 67.74 -28.69 -14.23
CA HIS A 1061 68.74 -27.91 -13.45
C HIS A 1061 69.24 -26.63 -14.18
N THR A 1062 69.71 -25.53 -13.55
CA THR A 1062 70.25 -25.27 -12.20
C THR A 1062 69.88 -23.86 -11.63
N LYS A 1063 70.26 -23.57 -10.37
CA LYS A 1063 70.62 -22.23 -9.82
C LYS A 1063 72.16 -22.22 -9.61
N PRO A 1064 72.88 -21.08 -9.37
CA PRO A 1064 72.43 -19.71 -9.09
C PRO A 1064 73.18 -18.58 -9.87
N ALA A 1065 72.79 -17.31 -9.67
CA ALA A 1065 73.69 -16.14 -9.67
C ALA A 1065 73.02 -14.91 -9.02
N ALA A 1066 73.84 -13.95 -8.59
CA ALA A 1066 73.48 -12.64 -8.02
C ALA A 1066 74.21 -11.52 -8.82
N ALA A 1067 73.97 -10.22 -8.69
CA ALA A 1067 72.78 -9.41 -8.35
C ALA A 1067 73.15 -7.92 -8.54
N THR A 1068 72.19 -7.05 -8.83
CA THR A 1068 72.35 -5.58 -8.70
C THR A 1068 71.01 -4.91 -8.39
N ARG A 1069 71.03 -3.81 -7.63
CA ARG A 1069 69.85 -2.99 -7.29
C ARG A 1069 69.77 -1.75 -8.16
N MET A 1070 68.54 -1.28 -8.42
CA MET A 1070 68.23 0.11 -8.79
C MET A 1070 67.26 0.71 -7.75
N PRO A 1071 67.23 2.05 -7.59
CA PRO A 1071 66.68 2.70 -6.40
C PRO A 1071 65.14 2.79 -6.36
N PRO A 1072 64.54 3.02 -5.17
CA PRO A 1072 63.11 3.21 -5.01
C PRO A 1072 62.62 4.58 -5.57
N PRO A 1073 61.34 4.68 -5.96
CA PRO A 1073 60.75 5.93 -6.45
C PRO A 1073 60.57 6.99 -5.34
N PRO A 1074 60.53 8.29 -5.70
CA PRO A 1074 60.36 9.39 -4.74
C PRO A 1074 58.96 9.45 -4.12
N PRO A 1075 58.80 10.10 -2.94
CA PRO A 1075 57.52 10.23 -2.26
C PRO A 1075 56.53 11.15 -3.01
N PRO A 1076 55.20 10.92 -2.87
CA PRO A 1076 54.18 11.74 -3.50
C PRO A 1076 54.13 13.17 -2.91
N ALA A 1077 53.73 14.13 -3.75
CA ALA A 1077 53.65 15.54 -3.37
C ALA A 1077 52.56 15.84 -2.33
N ALA A 1078 52.75 16.93 -1.57
CA ALA A 1078 51.82 17.39 -0.55
C ALA A 1078 50.44 17.80 -1.14
N PRO A 1079 49.34 17.63 -0.39
CA PRO A 1079 48.00 17.98 -0.85
C PRO A 1079 47.83 19.51 -1.03
N PRO A 1080 46.99 19.96 -1.97
CA PRO A 1080 46.73 21.39 -2.18
C PRO A 1080 45.96 22.01 -1.00
N ALA A 1081 46.21 23.30 -0.78
CA ALA A 1081 45.53 24.08 0.26
C ALA A 1081 44.00 24.17 0.03
N PRO A 1082 43.18 24.26 1.08
CA PRO A 1082 41.72 24.33 0.96
C PRO A 1082 41.28 25.61 0.23
N GLY A 1083 40.30 25.46 -0.67
CA GLY A 1083 39.72 26.58 -1.42
C GLY A 1083 38.91 27.52 -0.53
N ARG A 1084 39.12 28.83 -0.70
CA ARG A 1084 38.38 29.88 0.01
C ARG A 1084 36.94 29.94 -0.50
N ILE A 1085 35.97 30.05 0.43
CA ILE A 1085 34.55 30.15 0.11
C ILE A 1085 34.19 31.63 -0.01
N MET A 1086 33.82 32.07 -1.21
CA MET A 1086 33.33 33.42 -1.46
C MET A 1086 31.79 33.41 -1.48
N ALA A 1087 31.17 34.38 -0.81
CA ALA A 1087 29.74 34.62 -0.90
C ALA A 1087 29.44 36.04 -1.39
N LYS A 1088 28.35 36.18 -2.14
CA LYS A 1088 27.83 37.46 -2.62
C LYS A 1088 26.71 37.93 -1.71
N VAL A 1089 26.76 39.20 -1.32
CA VAL A 1089 25.72 39.84 -0.52
C VAL A 1089 24.50 40.13 -1.38
N LEU A 1090 23.33 39.67 -0.94
CA LEU A 1090 22.04 39.82 -1.64
C LEU A 1090 21.30 41.12 -1.27
N TYR A 1091 21.44 41.56 -0.02
CA TYR A 1091 20.70 42.68 0.55
C TYR A 1091 21.62 43.53 1.44
N ASP A 1092 21.36 44.84 1.53
CA ASP A 1092 22.07 45.72 2.46
C ASP A 1092 21.80 45.31 3.91
N PHE A 1093 22.87 45.23 4.72
CA PHE A 1093 22.78 45.03 6.16
C PHE A 1093 23.77 45.97 6.86
N ALA A 1094 23.26 46.87 7.69
CA ALA A 1094 24.06 47.71 8.56
C ALA A 1094 24.21 47.04 9.93
N GLY A 1095 25.44 46.67 10.29
CA GLY A 1095 25.76 46.12 11.61
C GLY A 1095 25.48 47.16 12.70
N GLN A 1096 24.76 46.77 13.74
CA GLN A 1096 24.36 47.66 14.84
C GLN A 1096 25.25 47.52 16.08
N ARG A 1097 26.24 46.62 16.02
CA ARG A 1097 27.18 46.29 17.08
C ARG A 1097 28.59 46.15 16.52
N GLU A 1098 29.60 46.34 17.36
CA GLU A 1098 31.02 46.30 16.95
C GLU A 1098 31.47 44.96 16.35
N ASN A 1099 30.73 43.87 16.63
CA ASN A 1099 30.99 42.53 16.11
C ASN A 1099 30.14 42.15 14.88
N GLU A 1100 29.34 43.06 14.33
CA GLU A 1100 28.47 42.86 13.16
C GLU A 1100 29.03 43.60 11.93
N LEU A 1101 29.24 42.89 10.81
CA LEU A 1101 29.84 43.47 9.61
C LEU A 1101 28.78 44.21 8.78
N THR A 1102 28.98 45.51 8.54
CA THR A 1102 28.17 46.25 7.56
C THR A 1102 28.54 45.82 6.14
N ILE A 1103 27.54 45.39 5.36
CA ILE A 1103 27.66 44.84 4.01
C ILE A 1103 26.60 45.44 3.07
N ARG A 1104 26.89 45.56 1.77
CA ARG A 1104 25.97 46.11 0.77
C ARG A 1104 25.61 45.11 -0.31
N ALA A 1105 24.39 45.21 -0.84
CA ALA A 1105 23.87 44.35 -1.90
C ALA A 1105 24.76 44.41 -3.15
N GLY A 1106 25.46 43.31 -3.45
CA GLY A 1106 26.42 43.21 -4.53
C GLY A 1106 27.86 42.90 -4.09
N ASP A 1107 28.22 43.19 -2.84
CA ASP A 1107 29.57 42.94 -2.30
C ASP A 1107 29.94 41.44 -2.33
N LEU A 1108 31.25 41.14 -2.41
CA LEU A 1108 31.80 39.79 -2.33
C LEU A 1108 32.66 39.68 -1.05
N ILE A 1109 32.30 38.73 -0.18
CA ILE A 1109 32.94 38.53 1.12
C ILE A 1109 33.44 37.08 1.26
N GLU A 1110 34.53 36.89 2.01
CA GLU A 1110 35.11 35.57 2.29
C GLU A 1110 34.44 34.98 3.54
N ILE A 1111 33.81 33.80 3.42
CA ILE A 1111 33.17 33.11 4.55
C ILE A 1111 34.22 32.25 5.26
N VAL A 1112 34.60 32.67 6.47
CA VAL A 1112 35.66 32.03 7.26
C VAL A 1112 35.11 30.90 8.14
N GLN A 1113 33.93 31.09 8.74
CA GLN A 1113 33.25 30.12 9.59
C GLN A 1113 31.73 30.24 9.42
N LYS A 1114 31.01 29.12 9.50
CA LYS A 1114 29.55 29.06 9.44
C LYS A 1114 29.02 28.44 10.71
N GLU A 1115 28.00 29.04 11.32
CA GLU A 1115 27.32 28.48 12.48
C GLU A 1115 25.85 28.17 12.20
N ASN A 1116 25.32 27.15 12.87
CA ASN A 1116 23.94 26.67 12.70
C ASN A 1116 22.89 27.58 13.37
N ASN A 1117 23.31 28.70 13.97
CA ASN A 1117 22.46 29.72 14.59
C ASN A 1117 21.97 30.80 13.59
N GLY A 1118 22.33 30.70 12.31
CA GLY A 1118 21.95 31.65 11.27
C GLY A 1118 22.93 32.81 11.05
N TRP A 1119 24.09 32.80 11.71
CA TRP A 1119 25.16 33.79 11.52
C TRP A 1119 26.43 33.13 10.99
N TRP A 1120 27.08 33.78 10.02
CA TRP A 1120 28.36 33.35 9.45
C TRP A 1120 29.42 34.42 9.74
N LEU A 1121 30.65 33.99 10.02
CA LEU A 1121 31.78 34.88 10.25
C LEU A 1121 32.42 35.20 8.90
N ALA A 1122 32.22 36.43 8.44
CA ALA A 1122 32.69 36.87 7.14
C ALA A 1122 33.87 37.84 7.28
N LYS A 1123 34.74 37.82 6.27
CA LYS A 1123 35.89 38.71 6.14
C LYS A 1123 35.73 39.57 4.89
N HIS A 1124 35.92 40.87 5.08
CA HIS A 1124 35.85 41.89 4.05
C HIS A 1124 37.02 42.88 4.22
N THR A 1125 37.15 43.86 3.33
CA THR A 1125 38.31 44.78 3.31
C THR A 1125 38.48 45.62 4.57
N GLY A 1126 37.42 45.82 5.36
CA GLY A 1126 37.44 46.54 6.64
C GLY A 1126 37.65 45.67 7.90
N GLY A 1127 37.67 44.33 7.80
CA GLY A 1127 37.81 43.46 8.97
C GLY A 1127 37.10 42.10 8.85
N GLN A 1128 36.99 41.40 9.98
CA GLN A 1128 36.31 40.10 10.10
C GLN A 1128 35.26 40.18 11.22
N ALA A 1129 33.99 40.03 10.87
CA ALA A 1129 32.85 40.18 11.77
C ALA A 1129 31.62 39.39 11.25
N TRP A 1130 30.57 39.29 12.06
CA TRP A 1130 29.44 38.41 11.78
C TRP A 1130 28.43 39.02 10.80
N VAL A 1131 27.88 38.19 9.90
CA VAL A 1131 26.80 38.55 8.97
C VAL A 1131 25.65 37.54 9.06
N PRO A 1132 24.39 37.95 8.85
CA PRO A 1132 23.27 37.02 8.78
C PRO A 1132 23.38 36.12 7.54
N ALA A 1133 23.31 34.79 7.73
CA ALA A 1133 23.41 33.81 6.66
C ALA A 1133 22.34 33.99 5.56
N ALA A 1134 21.16 34.52 5.92
CA ALA A 1134 20.06 34.79 4.98
C ALA A 1134 20.32 35.96 4.02
N TYR A 1135 21.39 36.75 4.23
CA TYR A 1135 21.73 37.94 3.44
C TYR A 1135 22.83 37.66 2.39
N VAL A 1136 23.33 36.43 2.30
CA VAL A 1136 24.51 36.06 1.49
C VAL A 1136 24.29 34.75 0.73
N GLU A 1137 24.76 34.69 -0.52
CA GLU A 1137 24.69 33.53 -1.41
C GLU A 1137 26.10 33.03 -1.74
N GLU A 1138 26.41 31.77 -1.44
CA GLU A 1138 27.71 31.17 -1.73
C GLU A 1138 27.94 30.96 -3.23
N GLN A 1139 29.10 31.38 -3.73
CA GLN A 1139 29.51 31.12 -5.11
C GLN A 1139 30.42 29.90 -5.17
N ALA A 1140 30.10 28.96 -6.08
CA ALA A 1140 30.93 27.79 -6.30
C ALA A 1140 32.32 28.19 -6.83
N PRO A 1141 33.42 27.60 -6.31
CA PRO A 1141 34.77 27.93 -6.76
C PRO A 1141 34.96 27.54 -8.24
N ALA A 1142 35.56 28.44 -9.02
CA ALA A 1142 35.81 28.21 -10.44
C ALA A 1142 36.80 27.04 -10.66
N PRO A 1143 36.59 26.18 -11.69
CA PRO A 1143 37.44 25.02 -11.92
C PRO A 1143 38.85 25.40 -12.37
N VAL A 1144 39.85 24.74 -11.79
CA VAL A 1144 41.27 24.95 -12.12
C VAL A 1144 41.60 24.40 -13.50
N VAL A 1145 42.22 25.22 -14.35
CA VAL A 1145 42.61 24.85 -15.71
C VAL A 1145 43.95 24.09 -15.71
N ALA A 1146 44.01 22.96 -16.39
CA ALA A 1146 45.23 22.15 -16.51
C ALA A 1146 46.29 22.81 -17.43
N PRO A 1147 47.60 22.65 -17.13
CA PRO A 1147 48.68 23.16 -17.97
C PRO A 1147 48.76 22.41 -19.32
N ARG A 1148 49.27 23.10 -20.35
CA ARG A 1148 49.38 22.56 -21.72
C ARG A 1148 50.72 21.82 -21.95
N PRO A 1149 50.76 20.81 -22.84
CA PRO A 1149 52.01 20.20 -23.31
C PRO A 1149 52.81 21.13 -24.24
N PRO A 1150 54.12 20.91 -24.41
CA PRO A 1150 55.00 21.71 -25.28
C PRO A 1150 54.75 21.47 -26.79
N PRO A 1151 55.16 22.40 -27.67
CA PRO A 1151 54.81 22.39 -29.09
C PRO A 1151 55.82 21.64 -30.00
N PRO A 1152 55.36 21.06 -31.13
CA PRO A 1152 56.22 20.65 -32.25
C PRO A 1152 56.58 21.84 -33.18
N PRO A 1153 57.61 21.70 -34.05
CA PRO A 1153 58.11 22.77 -34.93
C PRO A 1153 57.17 23.13 -36.11
N PRO A 1154 57.37 24.30 -36.77
CA PRO A 1154 56.35 24.94 -37.61
C PRO A 1154 56.44 24.62 -39.11
N ASN A 1155 55.32 24.76 -39.84
CA ASN A 1155 55.33 25.07 -41.28
C ASN A 1155 53.97 25.57 -41.83
N GLY A 1156 54.03 26.49 -42.82
CA GLY A 1156 53.13 26.49 -44.00
C GLY A 1156 51.70 27.07 -43.93
N ALA A 1157 51.57 28.35 -44.30
CA ALA A 1157 50.54 28.94 -45.18
C ALA A 1157 49.00 28.92 -44.87
N ALA A 1158 48.42 30.14 -44.87
CA ALA A 1158 47.17 30.63 -45.53
C ALA A 1158 45.96 29.69 -45.79
N ALA A 1159 44.68 30.10 -45.66
CA ALA A 1159 43.99 31.31 -45.16
C ALA A 1159 42.45 30.97 -45.06
N ARG A 1160 41.40 31.82 -45.09
CA ARG A 1160 41.14 33.28 -45.24
C ARG A 1160 39.69 33.57 -44.77
N GLY A 1161 39.39 34.64 -44.02
CA GLY A 1161 37.98 35.03 -43.73
C GLY A 1161 37.74 36.06 -42.61
N LYS A 1162 37.01 37.15 -42.91
CA LYS A 1162 36.58 38.30 -42.04
C LYS A 1162 35.61 39.18 -42.86
N PRO A 1163 34.89 40.18 -42.30
CA PRO A 1163 34.21 40.29 -40.99
C PRO A 1163 32.76 40.86 -41.16
N THR A 1164 32.12 41.42 -40.10
CA THR A 1164 30.87 42.23 -40.23
C THR A 1164 30.75 43.30 -39.11
N PRO A 1165 30.37 44.58 -39.40
CA PRO A 1165 30.18 45.66 -38.39
C PRO A 1165 28.67 46.15 -38.28
N PRO A 1166 28.28 47.37 -37.83
CA PRO A 1166 27.60 47.58 -36.53
C PRO A 1166 26.24 48.36 -36.51
N GLN A 1167 25.80 48.85 -35.32
CA GLN A 1167 24.52 49.53 -34.91
C GLN A 1167 24.42 51.05 -35.33
N PRO A 1168 23.47 51.95 -34.89
CA PRO A 1168 22.28 51.95 -33.96
C PRO A 1168 21.00 52.63 -34.59
N PRO A 1169 20.19 53.64 -34.08
CA PRO A 1169 19.77 54.11 -32.72
C PRO A 1169 18.26 54.57 -32.48
N VAL A 1170 17.75 54.42 -31.23
CA VAL A 1170 16.97 55.40 -30.36
C VAL A 1170 15.63 56.12 -30.78
N LYS A 1171 14.58 56.12 -29.89
CA LYS A 1171 13.77 57.31 -29.44
C LYS A 1171 12.78 57.09 -28.24
N ARG A 1172 12.16 58.18 -27.72
CA ARG A 1172 11.39 58.39 -26.44
C ARG A 1172 10.54 59.73 -26.51
N PRO A 1173 9.78 60.28 -25.51
CA PRO A 1173 9.28 59.84 -24.17
C PRO A 1173 7.80 60.28 -23.78
N ALA A 1174 7.44 60.15 -22.47
CA ALA A 1174 6.40 60.86 -21.65
C ALA A 1174 4.88 60.56 -21.82
N ALA A 1175 3.99 60.58 -20.79
CA ALA A 1175 4.04 60.95 -19.33
C ALA A 1175 3.39 59.83 -18.43
N GLY A 1176 2.84 59.91 -17.18
CA GLY A 1176 2.51 60.93 -16.14
C GLY A 1176 0.99 60.96 -15.79
N ARG A 1177 0.39 61.21 -14.59
CA ARG A 1177 0.72 61.45 -13.13
C ARG A 1177 -0.64 61.35 -12.31
N LYS A 1178 -0.82 61.12 -10.99
CA LYS A 1178 0.04 60.71 -9.84
C LYS A 1178 -0.62 59.78 -8.73
N PRO A 1179 -1.58 60.16 -7.82
CA PRO A 1179 -1.42 59.72 -6.40
C PRO A 1179 -2.63 59.19 -5.54
N ALA A 1180 -2.38 58.07 -4.81
CA ALA A 1180 -2.24 57.88 -3.31
C ALA A 1180 -3.25 58.49 -2.27
N PRO A 1181 -3.28 58.10 -0.95
CA PRO A 1181 -2.38 57.22 -0.16
C PRO A 1181 -3.06 56.20 0.84
N THR A 1182 -2.25 55.62 1.76
CA THR A 1182 -2.56 54.63 2.85
C THR A 1182 -2.72 55.27 4.25
N PRO A 1183 -3.11 54.55 5.35
CA PRO A 1183 -2.16 53.85 6.26
C PRO A 1183 -2.70 52.54 6.94
N ALA A 1184 -2.20 52.12 8.13
CA ALA A 1184 -2.33 50.74 8.67
C ALA A 1184 -2.24 50.58 10.23
N ARG A 1185 -2.58 49.38 10.76
CA ARG A 1185 -2.35 48.80 12.13
C ARG A 1185 -2.98 49.58 13.33
N ASP A 1186 -3.14 49.06 14.56
CA ASP A 1186 -2.59 47.87 15.25
C ASP A 1186 -3.54 47.24 16.34
N SER A 1187 -2.95 46.46 17.27
CA SER A 1187 -3.41 45.65 18.43
C SER A 1187 -4.42 46.20 19.48
N GLY A 1188 -4.98 45.31 20.33
CA GLY A 1188 -5.25 45.62 21.77
C GLY A 1188 -6.59 45.24 22.46
N LEU A 1189 -6.56 44.21 23.33
CA LEU A 1189 -7.31 43.97 24.59
C LEU A 1189 -8.76 44.51 24.90
N SER A 1190 -9.66 43.55 25.21
CA SER A 1190 -10.34 43.32 26.54
C SER A 1190 -11.66 44.01 27.00
N LEU A 1191 -12.44 43.22 27.78
CA LEU A 1191 -13.47 43.50 28.82
C LEU A 1191 -14.90 44.03 28.51
N ASN A 1192 -15.89 43.27 29.05
CA ASN A 1192 -17.24 43.60 29.59
C ASN A 1192 -18.26 44.47 28.80
N GLY A 1193 -19.55 44.07 28.84
CA GLY A 1193 -20.67 44.95 28.47
C GLY A 1193 -22.03 44.26 28.22
N SER A 1194 -22.87 44.20 29.25
CA SER A 1194 -24.25 43.66 29.29
C SER A 1194 -25.30 44.29 28.35
N ASN A 1195 -26.32 43.47 27.98
CA ASN A 1195 -27.73 43.82 27.67
C ASN A 1195 -28.06 44.71 26.43
N GLY A 1196 -29.16 44.38 25.73
CA GLY A 1196 -29.82 45.25 24.75
C GLY A 1196 -30.67 44.51 23.70
N SER A 1197 -31.99 44.73 23.71
CA SER A 1197 -32.99 44.07 22.85
C SER A 1197 -33.17 44.68 21.45
N ASP A 1198 -33.60 43.86 20.48
CA ASP A 1198 -34.43 44.19 19.29
C ASP A 1198 -33.96 45.32 18.33
N SER A 1199 -33.65 45.08 17.04
CA SER A 1199 -34.62 44.54 16.06
C SER A 1199 -34.13 44.54 14.58
N ARG A 1200 -34.80 43.72 13.74
CA ARG A 1200 -35.09 43.87 12.28
C ARG A 1200 -33.99 43.85 11.19
N SER A 1201 -34.34 43.08 10.14
CA SER A 1201 -33.85 43.11 8.73
C SER A 1201 -32.42 42.59 8.47
N ASN A 1202 -32.27 41.77 7.41
CA ASN A 1202 -31.01 41.04 7.17
C ASN A 1202 -30.84 40.56 5.71
N THR A 1203 -29.80 41.04 5.03
CA THR A 1203 -29.11 40.52 3.82
C THR A 1203 -27.77 41.28 3.68
N PRO A 1204 -26.65 40.71 3.17
CA PRO A 1204 -26.53 39.48 2.36
C PRO A 1204 -25.42 38.48 2.82
N THR A 1205 -25.06 37.55 1.91
CA THR A 1205 -24.04 36.49 1.91
C THR A 1205 -22.56 36.90 2.12
N PRO A 1206 -21.57 35.96 2.25
CA PRO A 1206 -21.58 34.58 2.82
C PRO A 1206 -20.32 34.22 3.68
N SER A 1207 -20.32 33.11 4.42
CA SER A 1207 -19.08 32.43 4.87
C SER A 1207 -19.30 30.94 5.25
N LEU A 1208 -18.23 30.12 5.27
CA LEU A 1208 -18.22 28.77 5.83
C LEU A 1208 -17.60 28.79 7.23
N GLY A 1209 -18.16 28.06 8.21
CA GLY A 1209 -17.51 27.99 9.52
C GLY A 1209 -18.20 27.32 10.70
N ASN A 1210 -18.98 26.24 10.52
CA ASN A 1210 -19.12 25.12 11.49
C ASN A 1210 -20.27 24.16 11.12
N SER A 1211 -19.97 22.86 11.02
CA SER A 1211 -20.65 21.81 11.80
C SER A 1211 -20.02 20.44 11.56
N LEU A 1212 -19.12 20.03 12.47
CA LEU A 1212 -18.72 18.63 12.60
C LEU A 1212 -19.67 17.85 13.54
N ALA A 1213 -20.47 18.58 14.34
CA ALA A 1213 -21.38 18.03 15.33
C ALA A 1213 -22.62 17.38 14.69
N ASP A 1214 -23.27 18.04 13.72
CA ASP A 1214 -24.45 17.48 13.05
C ASP A 1214 -24.11 16.21 12.24
N ALA A 1215 -22.90 16.15 11.68
CA ALA A 1215 -22.40 14.98 10.99
C ALA A 1215 -22.23 13.76 11.92
N LEU A 1216 -21.88 13.98 13.19
CA LEU A 1216 -21.81 12.94 14.22
C LEU A 1216 -23.21 12.56 14.73
N LEU A 1217 -24.10 13.53 14.92
CA LEU A 1217 -25.48 13.30 15.36
C LEU A 1217 -26.28 12.49 14.32
N ALA A 1218 -26.18 12.86 13.04
CA ALA A 1218 -26.78 12.14 11.93
C ALA A 1218 -26.26 10.70 11.80
N ARG A 1219 -24.95 10.49 12.04
CA ARG A 1219 -24.34 9.15 12.00
C ARG A 1219 -24.76 8.27 13.17
N LYS A 1220 -24.95 8.82 14.37
CA LYS A 1220 -25.49 8.09 15.54
C LYS A 1220 -26.93 7.62 15.26
N ASN A 1221 -27.78 8.52 14.75
CA ASN A 1221 -29.18 8.23 14.48
C ASN A 1221 -29.40 7.25 13.30
N ALA A 1222 -28.39 7.07 12.44
CA ALA A 1222 -28.43 6.11 11.33
C ALA A 1222 -28.06 4.66 11.71
N MET A 1223 -27.48 4.42 12.90
CA MET A 1223 -27.08 3.07 13.35
C MET A 1223 -28.10 2.42 14.28
N ALA A 1224 -28.98 3.18 14.93
CA ALA A 1224 -29.94 2.68 15.93
C ALA A 1224 -31.25 2.12 15.32
N LYS A 1225 -31.22 1.57 14.10
CA LYS A 1225 -32.45 1.13 13.41
C LYS A 1225 -32.27 0.05 12.33
N LYS A 1226 -31.51 -1.02 12.61
CA LYS A 1226 -31.61 -2.28 11.84
C LYS A 1226 -31.05 -3.53 12.54
N ASP A 1227 -31.66 -3.86 13.67
CA ASP A 1227 -31.81 -5.23 14.19
C ASP A 1227 -33.31 -5.39 14.52
N GLU A 1228 -33.84 -6.62 14.58
CA GLU A 1228 -35.27 -6.97 14.48
C GLU A 1228 -35.83 -6.65 13.06
N ASP A 1229 -36.37 -7.58 12.24
CA ASP A 1229 -36.83 -8.96 12.47
C ASP A 1229 -36.23 -9.97 11.48
N ASP A 1230 -36.08 -11.23 11.90
CA ASP A 1230 -35.98 -12.42 11.05
C ASP A 1230 -37.38 -13.03 10.85
N ASP A 1231 -37.80 -13.30 9.61
CA ASP A 1231 -38.63 -14.47 9.25
C ASP A 1231 -38.78 -14.62 7.71
N TRP A 1232 -38.75 -15.88 7.21
CA TRP A 1232 -38.87 -16.35 5.80
C TRP A 1232 -37.68 -16.15 4.83
#